data_AF-A0A7X5BUT0-F1
#
_entry.id   AF-A0A7X5BUT0-F1
#
_cell.length_a   1.000
_cell.length_b   1.000
_cell.length_c   1.000
_cell.angle_alpha   90.00
_cell.angle_beta   90.00
_cell.angle_gamma   90.00
#
_symmetry.space_group_name_H-M   'P 1'
#
loop_
_entity.id
_entity.type
_entity.pdbx_description
1 polymer ?
#
loop_
_entity_poly.entity_id
_entity_poly.type
_entity_poly.pdbx_seq_one_letter_code
_entity_poly.pdbx_strand_id
1 'polypeptide(L)'
;MSVHSLRHGRGLRRARLGALLLVLAASLGGVVALGLGEAWRGDARLQFERLAAQGAILQGPVEMFLRVGMALEQFTGFTQLARTLRQADPTLEAVRVLDDQGRLLFSEPPGPEVPAPAARRVPPLPHQRFAVTEDAHSFRVSLPLSDRFGEVGRLELVMSREAVSQRVLRRFQPLFTLLGGCLLFLGAFVSGAQRLWMRHPRRWLGAAFSLSFLALTLATSLALADLYSDGLHQRTSSLAHSLARRLNEAARLGLTLSHLRGLDTLLEEYQRTNADLGSLALIADERVLVQVDAGAGRTGDERFEYTIDLELTEGPWNLPVRLEVDAAKGALQARLWRTVPGFLFLFAASSLLGLLVLGALSPLPRRGSGSRVFEQRTVGRLQPLAFLGGFLEGLPFAFLPVAAEALLPGGGAALLAVVFQGACALALVPSERYARRGHLGRWLVVALGVSTAAFALMAFTSDLRAWLVLRGLCGFGLGALAAGTRAYLLAALPSGQPPRRMARLTLARGGGLLAGTVLGALVAAHLGPSPVFLFAALCGLGALAYSRHWLPPVEARDRSAGPRAFRASLTLPPLPPGAWSPRDHRWALLFVGLPSWLSRGGVLGLVLPLWLVGEGQDTDRIGQLLALVALGALLPHAVPARLDGSRRLLQGGVLGTGLSLLALAAFGSLEPVRALALCLLGMSLGLVHVPLDHHVESQPAESTRRRSWASITPLLGALAQCVGPLLVSAFWRPSEDPLPVLGGLGVGVLLLGAAHSWMTRASPGREVRHA
;
A
#
# COMPACT_ATOMS: atom_id res chain seq x y z
N MET A 1 36.52 21.33 33.99
CA MET A 1 35.55 20.48 33.25
C MET A 1 35.39 19.16 34.00
N SER A 2 34.28 18.95 34.72
CA SER A 2 34.17 17.82 35.65
C SER A 2 33.91 16.48 34.95
N VAL A 3 34.46 15.40 35.52
CA VAL A 3 34.33 13.99 35.11
C VAL A 3 32.86 13.54 34.95
N HIS A 4 31.94 14.22 35.64
CA HIS A 4 30.50 14.00 35.54
C HIS A 4 29.91 14.34 34.16
N SER A 5 30.43 15.38 33.49
CA SER A 5 29.98 15.79 32.15
C SER A 5 30.43 14.82 31.04
N LEU A 6 31.55 14.13 31.22
CA LEU A 6 32.09 13.13 30.29
C LEU A 6 31.35 11.79 30.40
N ARG A 7 30.90 11.38 31.60
CA ARG A 7 30.07 10.18 31.79
C ARG A 7 28.67 10.33 31.17
N HIS A 8 28.01 11.47 31.34
CA HIS A 8 26.72 11.74 30.68
C HIS A 8 26.81 11.79 29.15
N GLY A 9 27.90 12.30 28.59
CA GLY A 9 28.14 12.32 27.14
C GLY A 9 28.30 10.93 26.51
N ARG A 10 28.88 9.96 27.24
CA ARG A 10 29.06 8.58 26.77
C ARG A 10 27.75 7.77 26.82
N GLY A 11 26.94 7.94 27.87
CA GLY A 11 25.62 7.30 27.99
C GLY A 11 24.65 7.72 26.89
N LEU A 12 24.54 9.03 26.63
CA LEU A 12 23.70 9.55 25.54
C LEU A 12 24.14 9.09 24.15
N ARG A 13 25.45 8.90 23.92
CA ARG A 13 25.96 8.36 22.66
C ARG A 13 25.58 6.90 22.46
N ARG A 14 25.70 6.06 23.51
CA ARG A 14 25.27 4.66 23.48
C ARG A 14 23.77 4.51 23.26
N ALA A 15 22.95 5.32 23.93
CA ALA A 15 21.50 5.31 23.76
C ALA A 15 21.08 5.70 22.32
N ARG A 16 21.74 6.70 21.72
CA ARG A 16 21.49 7.09 20.31
C ARG A 16 21.87 6.00 19.32
N LEU A 17 22.98 5.31 19.58
CA LEU A 17 23.42 4.18 18.76
C LEU A 17 22.46 2.99 18.87
N GLY A 18 22.01 2.67 20.08
CA GLY A 18 20.99 1.63 20.30
C GLY A 18 19.70 1.96 19.57
N ALA A 19 19.21 3.20 19.66
CA ALA A 19 18.02 3.64 18.94
C ALA A 19 18.18 3.56 17.41
N LEU A 20 19.36 3.94 16.89
CA LEU A 20 19.66 3.83 15.47
C LEU A 20 19.65 2.37 15.00
N LEU A 21 20.35 1.48 15.72
CA LEU A 21 20.41 0.06 15.39
C LEU A 21 19.03 -0.59 15.46
N LEU A 22 18.21 -0.21 16.45
CA LEU A 22 16.84 -0.71 16.58
C LEU A 22 15.97 -0.31 15.38
N VAL A 23 16.07 0.93 14.90
CA VAL A 23 15.32 1.37 13.71
C VAL A 23 15.80 0.67 12.44
N LEU A 24 17.12 0.48 12.29
CA LEU A 24 17.68 -0.24 11.15
C LEU A 24 17.26 -1.72 11.18
N ALA A 25 17.25 -2.33 12.37
CA ALA A 25 16.76 -3.68 12.61
C ALA A 25 15.28 -3.83 12.29
N ALA A 26 14.45 -2.92 12.78
CA ALA A 26 13.03 -2.90 12.48
C ALA A 26 12.76 -2.74 10.98
N SER A 27 13.53 -1.86 10.31
CA SER A 27 13.41 -1.65 8.86
C SER A 27 13.77 -2.90 8.04
N LEU A 28 14.89 -3.56 8.38
CA LEU A 28 15.32 -4.79 7.68
C LEU A 28 14.41 -5.98 8.02
N GLY A 29 14.07 -6.16 9.29
CA GLY A 29 13.13 -7.20 9.73
C GLY A 29 11.76 -7.05 9.09
N GLY A 30 11.32 -5.80 8.84
CA GLY A 30 10.08 -5.52 8.11
C GLY A 30 10.04 -6.14 6.71
N VAL A 31 11.16 -6.19 5.98
CA VAL A 31 11.22 -6.82 4.65
C VAL A 31 10.95 -8.32 4.73
N VAL A 32 11.64 -9.00 5.66
CA VAL A 32 11.47 -10.45 5.86
C VAL A 32 10.07 -10.76 6.36
N ALA A 33 9.56 -9.98 7.31
CA ALA A 33 8.20 -10.14 7.83
C ALA A 33 7.13 -9.97 6.74
N LEU A 34 7.31 -9.01 5.83
CA LEU A 34 6.41 -8.81 4.69
C LEU A 34 6.53 -9.96 3.69
N GLY A 35 7.75 -10.39 3.35
CA GLY A 35 7.95 -11.57 2.53
C GLY A 35 7.29 -12.83 3.10
N LEU A 36 7.40 -13.03 4.41
CA LEU A 36 6.76 -14.15 5.12
C LEU A 36 5.23 -14.04 5.08
N GLY A 37 4.70 -12.83 5.29
CA GLY A 37 3.26 -12.57 5.24
C GLY A 37 2.68 -12.76 3.83
N GLU A 38 3.43 -12.42 2.80
CA GLU A 38 3.08 -12.68 1.40
C GLU A 38 3.15 -14.17 1.07
N ALA A 39 4.21 -14.84 1.52
CA ALA A 39 4.39 -16.28 1.36
C ALA A 39 3.24 -17.07 2.00
N TRP A 40 2.82 -16.72 3.21
CA TRP A 40 1.69 -17.38 3.88
C TRP A 40 0.38 -17.20 3.12
N ARG A 41 0.07 -15.99 2.63
CA ARG A 41 -1.16 -15.74 1.85
C ARG A 41 -1.13 -16.46 0.51
N GLY A 42 -0.02 -16.35 -0.22
CA GLY A 42 0.14 -16.91 -1.55
C GLY A 42 0.21 -18.43 -1.55
N ASP A 43 0.98 -19.04 -0.64
CA ASP A 43 1.06 -20.50 -0.52
C ASP A 43 -0.28 -21.08 -0.06
N ALA A 44 -0.93 -20.50 0.96
CA ALA A 44 -2.24 -20.99 1.40
C ALA A 44 -3.26 -21.01 0.24
N ARG A 45 -3.29 -19.96 -0.59
CA ARG A 45 -4.18 -19.92 -1.76
C ARG A 45 -3.85 -21.00 -2.80
N LEU A 46 -2.56 -21.22 -3.08
CA LEU A 46 -2.13 -22.31 -3.96
C LEU A 46 -2.48 -23.68 -3.39
N GLN A 47 -2.35 -23.87 -2.06
CA GLN A 47 -2.78 -25.09 -1.38
C GLN A 47 -4.29 -25.28 -1.49
N PHE A 48 -5.11 -24.23 -1.35
CA PHE A 48 -6.57 -24.34 -1.49
C PHE A 48 -6.97 -24.81 -2.89
N GLU A 49 -6.38 -24.20 -3.93
CA GLU A 49 -6.64 -24.57 -5.32
C GLU A 49 -6.13 -25.98 -5.63
N ARG A 50 -4.97 -26.37 -5.10
CA ARG A 50 -4.44 -27.75 -5.20
C ARG A 50 -5.38 -28.76 -4.54
N LEU A 51 -5.84 -28.48 -3.32
CA LEU A 51 -6.74 -29.38 -2.61
C LEU A 51 -8.10 -29.46 -3.26
N ALA A 52 -8.63 -28.37 -3.80
CA ALA A 52 -9.86 -28.40 -4.57
C ALA A 52 -9.72 -29.31 -5.80
N ALA A 53 -8.59 -29.24 -6.51
CA ALA A 53 -8.30 -30.12 -7.64
C ALA A 53 -8.17 -31.60 -7.21
N GLN A 54 -7.47 -31.88 -6.12
CA GLN A 54 -7.36 -33.23 -5.54
C GLN A 54 -8.71 -33.75 -5.05
N GLY A 55 -9.52 -32.90 -4.42
CA GLY A 55 -10.86 -33.21 -3.96
C GLY A 55 -11.81 -33.51 -5.12
N ALA A 56 -11.65 -32.85 -6.27
CA ALA A 56 -12.41 -33.15 -7.48
C ALA A 56 -12.17 -34.58 -8.02
N ILE A 57 -11.02 -35.20 -7.68
CA ILE A 57 -10.75 -36.61 -7.98
C ILE A 57 -11.66 -37.53 -7.16
N LEU A 58 -11.94 -37.16 -5.90
CA LEU A 58 -12.84 -37.90 -5.01
C LEU A 58 -14.32 -37.57 -5.28
N GLN A 59 -14.61 -36.32 -5.65
CA GLN A 59 -15.95 -35.84 -5.95
C GLN A 59 -16.56 -36.60 -7.13
N GLY A 60 -15.81 -36.84 -8.21
CA GLY A 60 -16.33 -37.49 -9.42
C GLY A 60 -16.96 -38.87 -9.17
N PRO A 61 -16.26 -39.83 -8.55
CA PRO A 61 -16.82 -41.15 -8.22
C PRO A 61 -18.03 -41.08 -7.29
N VAL A 62 -18.01 -40.17 -6.31
CA VAL A 62 -19.12 -39.98 -5.36
C VAL A 62 -20.35 -39.40 -6.08
N GLU A 63 -20.18 -38.37 -6.92
CA GLU A 63 -21.28 -37.80 -7.70
C GLU A 63 -21.81 -38.77 -8.75
N MET A 64 -20.96 -39.58 -9.38
CA MET A 64 -21.42 -40.62 -10.30
C MET A 64 -22.32 -41.63 -9.58
N PHE A 65 -21.95 -42.03 -8.35
CA PHE A 65 -22.76 -42.90 -7.51
C PHE A 65 -24.09 -42.25 -7.10
N LEU A 66 -24.06 -40.97 -6.71
CA LEU A 66 -25.27 -40.18 -6.39
C LEU A 66 -26.21 -40.07 -7.59
N ARG A 67 -25.69 -39.81 -8.79
CA ARG A 67 -26.47 -39.68 -10.04
C ARG A 67 -27.23 -40.94 -10.44
N VAL A 68 -26.77 -42.11 -9.99
CA VAL A 68 -27.47 -43.39 -10.17
C VAL A 68 -28.65 -43.52 -9.19
N GLY A 69 -28.84 -42.56 -8.29
CA GLY A 69 -29.93 -42.48 -7.31
C GLY A 69 -29.62 -43.18 -5.98
N MET A 70 -28.36 -43.52 -5.74
CA MET A 70 -27.94 -44.18 -4.49
C MET A 70 -27.73 -43.13 -3.38
N ALA A 71 -28.02 -43.50 -2.13
CA ALA A 71 -27.84 -42.61 -0.99
C ALA A 71 -26.35 -42.43 -0.66
N LEU A 72 -25.94 -41.22 -0.25
CA LEU A 72 -24.55 -40.88 0.05
C LEU A 72 -23.92 -41.83 1.10
N GLU A 73 -24.73 -42.26 2.08
CA GLU A 73 -24.37 -43.20 3.15
C GLU A 73 -23.92 -44.59 2.65
N GLN A 74 -24.31 -44.98 1.43
CA GLN A 74 -24.07 -46.33 0.91
C GLN A 74 -22.76 -46.45 0.11
N PHE A 75 -21.97 -45.38 0.00
CA PHE A 75 -20.74 -45.39 -0.78
C PHE A 75 -19.59 -46.12 -0.05
N THR A 76 -19.28 -47.35 -0.46
CA THR A 76 -18.35 -48.26 0.25
C THR A 76 -16.85 -48.09 -0.08
N GLY A 77 -16.46 -47.12 -0.91
CA GLY A 77 -15.06 -46.93 -1.35
C GLY A 77 -14.33 -45.72 -0.77
N PHE A 78 -15.01 -44.88 0.02
CA PHE A 78 -14.48 -43.57 0.41
C PHE A 78 -13.18 -43.65 1.22
N THR A 79 -13.16 -44.51 2.24
CA THR A 79 -12.03 -44.59 3.18
C THR A 79 -10.73 -44.96 2.49
N GLN A 80 -10.76 -45.86 1.51
CA GLN A 80 -9.57 -46.27 0.77
C GLN A 80 -9.06 -45.14 -0.12
N LEU A 81 -9.96 -44.48 -0.86
CA LEU A 81 -9.61 -43.34 -1.73
C LEU A 81 -9.07 -42.15 -0.92
N ALA A 82 -9.73 -41.82 0.20
CA ALA A 82 -9.30 -40.77 1.12
C ALA A 82 -7.95 -41.08 1.76
N ARG A 83 -7.68 -42.34 2.13
CA ARG A 83 -6.39 -42.77 2.67
C ARG A 83 -5.28 -42.65 1.65
N THR A 84 -5.50 -43.05 0.41
CA THR A 84 -4.53 -42.87 -0.69
C THR A 84 -4.25 -41.40 -0.93
N LEU A 85 -5.27 -40.53 -0.89
CA LEU A 85 -5.10 -39.08 -1.04
C LEU A 85 -4.22 -38.51 0.09
N ARG A 86 -4.48 -38.91 1.34
CA ARG A 86 -3.71 -38.46 2.51
C ARG A 86 -2.28 -39.00 2.55
N GLN A 87 -2.05 -40.22 2.06
CA GLN A 87 -0.70 -40.76 1.92
C GLN A 87 0.10 -40.04 0.82
N ALA A 88 -0.57 -39.61 -0.25
CA ALA A 88 0.05 -38.82 -1.31
C ALA A 88 0.33 -37.37 -0.87
N ASP A 89 -0.49 -36.80 0.02
CA ASP A 89 -0.33 -35.44 0.51
C ASP A 89 -0.28 -35.35 2.04
N PRO A 90 0.92 -35.28 2.64
CA PRO A 90 1.09 -35.23 4.09
C PRO A 90 0.59 -33.92 4.73
N THR A 91 0.13 -32.94 3.94
CA THR A 91 -0.49 -31.71 4.48
C THR A 91 -1.96 -31.91 4.88
N LEU A 92 -2.59 -32.97 4.38
CA LEU A 92 -3.96 -33.34 4.71
C LEU A 92 -4.02 -34.00 6.09
N GLU A 93 -4.79 -33.38 6.98
CA GLU A 93 -5.07 -33.91 8.31
C GLU A 93 -6.25 -34.89 8.25
N ALA A 94 -7.32 -34.52 7.54
CA ALA A 94 -8.50 -35.35 7.35
C ALA A 94 -9.21 -35.07 6.01
N VAL A 95 -9.91 -36.08 5.49
CA VAL A 95 -10.86 -35.94 4.37
C VAL A 95 -12.22 -36.41 4.86
N ARG A 96 -13.26 -35.59 4.70
CA ARG A 96 -14.59 -35.78 5.30
C ARG A 96 -15.71 -35.61 4.29
N VAL A 97 -16.81 -36.32 4.48
CA VAL A 97 -18.06 -36.12 3.74
C VAL A 97 -19.15 -35.80 4.74
N LEU A 98 -19.89 -34.73 4.46
CA LEU A 98 -20.99 -34.24 5.27
C LEU A 98 -22.29 -34.26 4.44
N ASP A 99 -23.42 -34.50 5.11
CA ASP A 99 -24.74 -34.33 4.50
C ASP A 99 -25.13 -32.84 4.37
N ASP A 100 -26.31 -32.59 3.81
CA ASP A 100 -26.95 -31.27 3.69
C ASP A 100 -27.22 -30.60 5.06
N GLN A 101 -27.41 -31.40 6.11
CA GLN A 101 -27.57 -30.97 7.50
C GLN A 101 -26.23 -30.70 8.22
N GLY A 102 -25.10 -30.98 7.56
CA GLY A 102 -23.76 -30.85 8.13
C GLY A 102 -23.35 -31.96 9.11
N ARG A 103 -24.02 -33.12 9.09
CA ARG A 103 -23.63 -34.34 9.83
C ARG A 103 -22.52 -35.09 9.10
N LEU A 104 -21.56 -35.58 9.85
CA LEU A 104 -20.42 -36.34 9.35
C LEU A 104 -20.86 -37.75 8.92
N LEU A 105 -20.77 -38.05 7.63
CA LEU A 105 -21.04 -39.39 7.08
C LEU A 105 -19.78 -40.25 7.01
N PHE A 106 -18.69 -39.66 6.50
CA PHE A 106 -17.40 -40.35 6.39
C PHE A 106 -16.24 -39.43 6.82
N SER A 107 -15.19 -39.99 7.41
CA SER A 107 -13.95 -39.29 7.74
C SER A 107 -12.76 -40.24 7.71
N GLU A 108 -11.66 -39.81 7.11
CA GLU A 108 -10.35 -40.48 7.21
C GLU A 108 -9.29 -39.44 7.61
N PRO A 109 -8.65 -39.57 8.79
CA PRO A 109 -8.87 -40.59 9.83
C PRO A 109 -10.26 -40.42 10.50
N PRO A 110 -10.77 -41.45 11.20
CA PRO A 110 -12.03 -41.33 11.95
C PRO A 110 -11.90 -40.20 12.97
N GLY A 111 -12.75 -39.18 12.82
CA GLY A 111 -12.74 -37.96 13.62
C GLY A 111 -14.05 -37.79 14.40
N PRO A 112 -14.12 -36.82 15.32
CA PRO A 112 -15.33 -36.57 16.10
C PRO A 112 -16.49 -36.13 15.20
N GLU A 113 -17.69 -36.69 15.45
CA GLU A 113 -18.94 -36.39 14.73
C GLU A 113 -19.41 -34.93 14.86
N VAL A 114 -18.88 -34.19 15.84
CA VAL A 114 -19.32 -32.83 16.16
C VAL A 114 -18.75 -31.83 15.14
N PRO A 115 -19.61 -30.98 14.51
CA PRO A 115 -19.14 -29.92 13.64
C PRO A 115 -18.24 -28.98 14.44
N ALA A 116 -17.03 -28.78 13.96
CA ALA A 116 -16.06 -27.92 14.63
C ALA A 116 -16.57 -26.46 14.72
N PRO A 117 -16.02 -25.65 15.63
CA PRO A 117 -16.52 -24.31 15.93
C PRO A 117 -16.60 -23.39 14.71
N ALA A 118 -17.42 -22.33 14.82
CA ALA A 118 -17.77 -21.38 13.78
C ALA A 118 -16.54 -20.89 12.99
N ALA A 119 -16.29 -21.56 11.86
CA ALA A 119 -15.15 -21.26 11.02
C ALA A 119 -15.43 -19.97 10.22
N ARG A 120 -14.41 -19.11 10.10
CA ARG A 120 -14.52 -17.88 9.33
C ARG A 120 -14.59 -18.25 7.85
N ARG A 121 -15.69 -17.94 7.17
CA ARG A 121 -15.77 -18.09 5.71
C ARG A 121 -14.83 -17.09 5.05
N VAL A 122 -13.95 -17.60 4.20
CA VAL A 122 -13.18 -16.77 3.28
C VAL A 122 -14.11 -16.39 2.13
N PRO A 123 -14.23 -15.10 1.75
CA PRO A 123 -15.07 -14.69 0.63
C PRO A 123 -14.65 -15.44 -0.64
N PRO A 124 -15.58 -16.09 -1.37
CA PRO A 124 -15.24 -16.78 -2.60
C PRO A 124 -14.82 -15.79 -3.68
N LEU A 125 -13.78 -16.12 -4.44
CA LEU A 125 -13.44 -15.37 -5.65
C LEU A 125 -14.43 -15.70 -6.78
N PRO A 126 -14.56 -14.82 -7.80
CA PRO A 126 -15.35 -15.13 -8.99
C PRO A 126 -14.87 -16.45 -9.61
N HIS A 127 -15.81 -17.35 -9.95
CA HIS A 127 -15.57 -18.67 -10.55
C HIS A 127 -14.97 -19.77 -9.65
N GLN A 128 -14.85 -19.57 -8.33
CA GLN A 128 -14.46 -20.66 -7.41
C GLN A 128 -15.63 -21.63 -7.15
N ARG A 129 -15.43 -22.91 -7.47
CA ARG A 129 -16.38 -24.01 -7.20
C ARG A 129 -16.24 -24.63 -5.80
N PHE A 130 -15.36 -24.07 -4.98
CA PHE A 130 -15.10 -24.55 -3.62
C PHE A 130 -15.22 -23.39 -2.65
N ALA A 131 -15.72 -23.68 -1.45
CA ALA A 131 -15.72 -22.74 -0.34
C ALA A 131 -14.55 -23.06 0.59
N VAL A 132 -13.94 -22.01 1.15
CA VAL A 132 -12.85 -22.15 2.13
C VAL A 132 -13.31 -21.62 3.46
N THR A 133 -13.16 -22.44 4.50
CA THR A 133 -13.38 -22.03 5.88
C THR A 133 -12.09 -22.16 6.67
N GLU A 134 -11.80 -21.14 7.47
CA GLU A 134 -10.60 -21.09 8.31
C GLU A 134 -10.99 -21.27 9.77
N ASP A 135 -10.27 -22.16 10.44
CA ASP A 135 -10.28 -22.35 11.90
C ASP A 135 -8.88 -22.05 12.47
N ALA A 136 -8.75 -21.97 13.79
CA ALA A 136 -7.48 -21.65 14.45
C ALA A 136 -6.34 -22.62 14.09
N HIS A 137 -6.67 -23.89 13.84
CA HIS A 137 -5.70 -24.97 13.63
C HIS A 137 -5.70 -25.55 12.20
N SER A 138 -6.79 -25.38 11.45
CA SER A 138 -6.97 -26.03 10.15
C SER A 138 -7.60 -25.11 9.12
N PHE A 139 -7.21 -25.25 7.85
CA PHE A 139 -8.01 -24.75 6.73
C PHE A 139 -8.87 -25.89 6.18
N ARG A 140 -10.11 -25.58 5.81
CA ARG A 140 -11.05 -26.55 5.22
C ARG A 140 -11.48 -26.07 3.85
N VAL A 141 -11.24 -26.91 2.86
CA VAL A 141 -11.71 -26.73 1.48
C VAL A 141 -12.93 -27.61 1.30
N SER A 142 -14.11 -27.00 1.12
CA SER A 142 -15.38 -27.70 0.94
C SER A 142 -15.82 -27.63 -0.52
N LEU A 143 -16.07 -28.80 -1.12
CA LEU A 143 -16.61 -28.98 -2.45
C LEU A 143 -18.07 -29.46 -2.33
N PRO A 144 -19.04 -28.83 -3.04
CA PRO A 144 -20.43 -29.26 -3.00
C PRO A 144 -20.59 -30.62 -3.70
N LEU A 145 -21.32 -31.55 -3.10
CA LEU A 145 -21.69 -32.83 -3.71
C LEU A 145 -23.11 -32.73 -4.25
N SER A 146 -23.29 -32.94 -5.56
CA SER A 146 -24.59 -32.77 -6.22
C SER A 146 -25.09 -34.07 -6.85
N ASP A 147 -26.40 -34.31 -6.72
CA ASP A 147 -27.16 -35.26 -7.52
C ASP A 147 -27.88 -34.52 -8.67
N ARG A 148 -28.60 -35.24 -9.53
CA ARG A 148 -29.46 -34.74 -10.61
C ARG A 148 -30.54 -33.76 -10.16
N PHE A 149 -30.84 -33.70 -8.87
CA PHE A 149 -31.89 -32.84 -8.28
C PHE A 149 -31.36 -31.65 -7.46
N GLY A 150 -30.06 -31.58 -7.16
CA GLY A 150 -29.49 -30.52 -6.33
C GLY A 150 -28.31 -30.97 -5.48
N GLU A 151 -27.84 -30.08 -4.60
CA GLU A 151 -26.77 -30.33 -3.64
C GLU A 151 -27.27 -31.22 -2.49
N VAL A 152 -26.61 -32.35 -2.24
CA VAL A 152 -27.01 -33.39 -1.26
C VAL A 152 -26.05 -33.45 -0.07
N GLY A 153 -24.89 -32.79 -0.17
CA GLY A 153 -23.88 -32.76 0.88
C GLY A 153 -22.62 -32.02 0.43
N ARG A 154 -21.53 -32.16 1.20
CA ARG A 154 -20.25 -31.54 0.87
C ARG A 154 -19.06 -32.43 1.23
N LEU A 155 -18.03 -32.40 0.40
CA LEU A 155 -16.73 -33.02 0.61
C LEU A 155 -15.77 -31.98 1.21
N GLU A 156 -15.26 -32.21 2.42
CA GLU A 156 -14.32 -31.33 3.10
C GLU A 156 -12.91 -31.94 3.15
N LEU A 157 -11.92 -31.22 2.63
CA LEU A 157 -10.50 -31.50 2.84
C LEU A 157 -9.95 -30.60 3.93
N VAL A 158 -9.46 -31.20 5.01
CA VAL A 158 -8.91 -30.51 6.19
C VAL A 158 -7.39 -30.56 6.11
N MET A 159 -6.74 -29.39 6.10
CA MET A 159 -5.28 -29.28 6.16
C MET A 159 -4.83 -28.63 7.46
N SER A 160 -3.68 -29.07 7.97
CA SER A 160 -3.05 -28.45 9.15
C SER A 160 -2.42 -27.11 8.79
N ARG A 161 -2.80 -26.05 9.52
CA ARG A 161 -2.16 -24.73 9.40
C ARG A 161 -0.69 -24.80 9.78
N GLU A 162 -0.33 -25.66 10.73
CA GLU A 162 1.03 -25.82 11.20
C GLU A 162 1.92 -26.39 10.09
N ALA A 163 1.45 -27.42 9.38
CA ALA A 163 2.19 -28.01 8.26
C ALA A 163 2.50 -26.99 7.15
N VAL A 164 1.51 -26.14 6.79
CA VAL A 164 1.69 -25.04 5.84
C VAL A 164 2.72 -24.02 6.38
N SER A 165 2.58 -23.63 7.64
CA SER A 165 3.49 -22.65 8.25
C SER A 165 4.95 -23.13 8.31
N GLN A 166 5.18 -24.41 8.64
CA GLN A 166 6.52 -25.00 8.72
C GLN A 166 7.18 -25.08 7.33
N ARG A 167 6.42 -25.39 6.29
CA ARG A 167 6.91 -25.38 4.89
C ARG A 167 7.45 -24.01 4.52
N VAL A 168 6.67 -22.95 4.78
CA VAL A 168 7.10 -21.57 4.51
C VAL A 168 8.29 -21.17 5.38
N LEU A 169 8.26 -21.48 6.68
CA LEU A 169 9.36 -21.16 7.62
C LEU A 169 10.69 -21.80 7.22
N ARG A 170 10.68 -23.07 6.75
CA ARG A 170 11.89 -23.75 6.27
C ARG A 170 12.50 -23.03 5.07
N ARG A 171 11.69 -22.56 4.12
CA ARG A 171 12.19 -21.80 2.96
C ARG A 171 12.70 -20.41 3.33
N PHE A 172 12.15 -19.81 4.38
CA PHE A 172 12.58 -18.50 4.89
C PHE A 172 13.74 -18.56 5.91
N GLN A 173 14.14 -19.75 6.37
CA GLN A 173 15.29 -19.92 7.26
C GLN A 173 16.59 -19.23 6.78
N PRO A 174 17.02 -19.36 5.51
CA PRO A 174 18.20 -18.64 5.01
C PRO A 174 18.04 -17.11 5.01
N LEU A 175 16.80 -16.59 4.95
CA LEU A 175 16.56 -15.15 5.06
C LEU A 175 16.74 -14.63 6.48
N PHE A 176 16.40 -15.43 7.50
CA PHE A 176 16.68 -15.07 8.89
C PHE A 176 18.18 -15.04 9.19
N THR A 177 18.97 -15.98 8.62
CA THR A 177 20.43 -15.96 8.75
C THR A 177 21.03 -14.77 8.01
N LEU A 178 20.56 -14.46 6.80
CA LEU A 178 20.95 -13.27 6.06
C LEU A 178 20.61 -11.97 6.80
N LEU A 179 19.42 -11.87 7.39
CA LEU A 179 18.99 -10.74 8.22
C LEU A 179 19.94 -10.56 9.42
N GLY A 180 20.23 -11.66 10.14
CA GLY A 180 21.19 -11.65 11.24
C GLY A 180 22.57 -11.17 10.80
N GLY A 181 23.07 -11.67 9.65
CA GLY A 181 24.32 -11.24 9.05
C GLY A 181 24.34 -9.75 8.67
N CYS A 182 23.27 -9.25 8.05
CA CYS A 182 23.12 -7.83 7.72
C CYS A 182 23.12 -6.94 8.97
N LEU A 183 22.46 -7.38 10.03
CA LEU A 183 22.39 -6.66 11.31
C LEU A 183 23.75 -6.61 12.00
N LEU A 184 24.47 -7.73 12.01
CA LEU A 184 25.83 -7.79 12.53
C LEU A 184 26.77 -6.90 11.70
N PHE A 185 26.66 -6.93 10.38
CA PHE A 185 27.40 -6.06 9.48
C PHE A 185 27.12 -4.59 9.74
N LEU A 186 25.85 -4.17 9.81
CA LEU A 186 25.47 -2.79 10.12
C LEU A 186 25.93 -2.37 11.52
N GLY A 187 25.80 -3.25 12.53
CA GLY A 187 26.29 -3.01 13.89
C GLY A 187 27.80 -2.79 13.94
N ALA A 188 28.57 -3.67 13.28
CA ALA A 188 30.01 -3.56 13.14
C ALA A 188 30.40 -2.31 12.34
N PHE A 189 29.69 -2.00 11.25
CA PHE A 189 29.95 -0.85 10.39
C PHE A 189 29.67 0.47 11.11
N VAL A 190 28.57 0.59 11.85
CA VAL A 190 28.26 1.76 12.68
C VAL A 190 29.34 1.97 13.74
N SER A 191 29.78 0.88 14.40
CA SER A 191 30.82 0.92 15.43
C SER A 191 32.20 1.25 14.84
N GLY A 192 32.52 0.71 13.67
CA GLY A 192 33.75 0.91 12.92
C GLY A 192 33.85 2.31 12.31
N ALA A 193 32.78 2.83 11.72
CA ALA A 193 32.71 4.19 11.16
C ALA A 193 32.84 5.29 12.23
N GLN A 194 32.66 4.96 13.51
CA GLN A 194 32.99 5.86 14.62
C GLN A 194 34.47 5.84 15.00
N ARG A 195 35.17 4.72 14.79
CA ARG A 195 36.60 4.55 15.08
C ARG A 195 37.47 4.99 13.90
N LEU A 196 37.08 4.62 12.69
CA LEU A 196 37.69 5.00 11.43
C LEU A 196 37.14 6.37 11.05
N TRP A 197 38.02 7.37 10.93
CA TRP A 197 37.72 8.79 10.75
C TRP A 197 37.15 9.09 9.34
N MET A 198 36.06 8.42 8.96
CA MET A 198 35.40 8.61 7.68
C MET A 198 34.93 10.07 7.58
N ARG A 199 35.38 10.79 6.54
CA ARG A 199 35.05 12.21 6.32
C ARG A 199 33.53 12.45 6.17
N HIS A 200 32.77 11.43 5.77
CA HIS A 200 31.31 11.49 5.56
C HIS A 200 30.55 10.23 6.04
N PRO A 201 30.46 9.96 7.35
CA PRO A 201 29.90 8.71 7.87
C PRO A 201 28.43 8.53 7.52
N ARG A 202 27.67 9.62 7.34
CA ARG A 202 26.24 9.58 7.01
C ARG A 202 25.94 9.02 5.61
N ARG A 203 26.78 9.34 4.60
CA ARG A 203 26.58 8.85 3.22
C ARG A 203 26.88 7.36 3.14
N TRP A 204 28.00 6.94 3.71
CA TRP A 204 28.42 5.55 3.73
C TRP A 204 27.48 4.66 4.55
N LEU A 205 27.00 5.15 5.69
CA LEU A 205 26.04 4.40 6.49
C LEU A 205 24.67 4.28 5.79
N GLY A 206 24.23 5.34 5.10
CA GLY A 206 23.06 5.27 4.23
C GLY A 206 23.23 4.27 3.09
N ALA A 207 24.39 4.28 2.41
CA ALA A 207 24.70 3.33 1.35
C ALA A 207 24.77 1.89 1.86
N ALA A 208 25.41 1.63 3.00
CA ALA A 208 25.48 0.31 3.62
C ALA A 208 24.08 -0.20 3.98
N PHE A 209 23.23 0.65 4.58
CA PHE A 209 21.85 0.29 4.88
C PHE A 209 21.03 0.00 3.61
N SER A 210 21.10 0.87 2.60
CA SER A 210 20.41 0.65 1.32
C SER A 210 20.90 -0.61 0.62
N LEU A 211 22.19 -0.93 0.68
CA LEU A 211 22.75 -2.16 0.11
C LEU A 211 22.26 -3.41 0.86
N SER A 212 22.32 -3.42 2.19
CA SER A 212 21.79 -4.52 3.01
C SER A 212 20.30 -4.72 2.78
N PHE A 213 19.54 -3.63 2.69
CA PHE A 213 18.11 -3.68 2.41
C PHE A 213 17.84 -4.22 1.00
N LEU A 214 18.57 -3.74 -0.02
CA LEU A 214 18.45 -4.22 -1.40
C LEU A 214 18.74 -5.72 -1.50
N ALA A 215 19.82 -6.18 -0.85
CA ALA A 215 20.19 -7.59 -0.81
C ALA A 215 19.09 -8.45 -0.16
N LEU A 216 18.55 -8.00 0.98
CA LEU A 216 17.48 -8.70 1.68
C LEU A 216 16.18 -8.72 0.87
N THR A 217 15.88 -7.62 0.17
CA THR A 217 14.72 -7.52 -0.72
C THR A 217 14.85 -8.48 -1.89
N LEU A 218 16.00 -8.48 -2.57
CA LEU A 218 16.26 -9.39 -3.70
C LEU A 218 16.19 -10.85 -3.25
N ALA A 219 16.80 -11.19 -2.11
CA ALA A 219 16.76 -12.53 -1.55
C ALA A 219 15.32 -12.95 -1.18
N THR A 220 14.52 -12.03 -0.61
CA THR A 220 13.11 -12.29 -0.29
C THR A 220 12.28 -12.51 -1.56
N SER A 221 12.48 -11.70 -2.59
CA SER A 221 11.81 -11.88 -3.89
C SER A 221 12.18 -13.21 -4.54
N LEU A 222 13.46 -13.62 -4.49
CA LEU A 222 13.90 -14.91 -5.00
C LEU A 222 13.28 -16.07 -4.22
N ALA A 223 13.23 -15.98 -2.88
CA ALA A 223 12.59 -17.00 -2.06
C ALA A 223 11.08 -17.13 -2.35
N LEU A 224 10.39 -16.02 -2.62
CA LEU A 224 8.99 -16.03 -3.07
C LEU A 224 8.83 -16.63 -4.46
N ALA A 225 9.70 -16.26 -5.41
CA ALA A 225 9.66 -16.79 -6.77
C ALA A 225 9.82 -18.31 -6.79
N ASP A 226 10.76 -18.79 -5.99
CA ASP A 226 11.04 -20.20 -5.86
C ASP A 226 9.91 -20.94 -5.11
N LEU A 227 9.36 -20.38 -4.02
CA LEU A 227 8.16 -20.93 -3.34
C LEU A 227 6.96 -21.03 -4.30
N TYR A 228 6.74 -20.01 -5.13
CA TYR A 228 5.64 -20.00 -6.10
C TYR A 228 5.91 -20.94 -7.28
N SER A 229 7.15 -21.07 -7.73
CA SER A 229 7.54 -22.04 -8.74
C SER A 229 7.25 -23.46 -8.23
N ASP A 230 7.71 -23.80 -7.03
CA ASP A 230 7.45 -25.09 -6.39
C ASP A 230 5.95 -25.36 -6.23
N GLY A 231 5.19 -24.35 -5.79
CA GLY A 231 3.74 -24.45 -5.65
C GLY A 231 3.03 -24.69 -6.99
N LEU A 232 3.47 -24.02 -8.06
CA LEU A 232 2.95 -24.22 -9.41
C LEU A 232 3.30 -25.61 -9.94
N HIS A 233 4.54 -26.07 -9.75
CA HIS A 233 4.98 -27.43 -10.11
C HIS A 233 4.11 -28.50 -9.44
N GLN A 234 3.91 -28.39 -8.13
CA GLN A 234 3.10 -29.35 -7.37
C GLN A 234 1.63 -29.34 -7.82
N ARG A 235 1.09 -28.17 -8.19
CA ARG A 235 -0.29 -28.09 -8.69
C ARG A 235 -0.42 -28.67 -10.10
N THR A 236 0.45 -28.29 -11.04
CA THR A 236 0.43 -28.80 -12.42
C THR A 236 0.60 -30.31 -12.45
N SER A 237 1.56 -30.85 -11.69
CA SER A 237 1.74 -32.31 -11.56
C SER A 237 0.50 -32.99 -10.98
N SER A 238 -0.16 -32.43 -9.96
CA SER A 238 -1.39 -33.00 -9.41
C SER A 238 -2.55 -33.02 -10.41
N LEU A 239 -2.68 -31.96 -11.22
CA LEU A 239 -3.68 -31.86 -12.29
C LEU A 239 -3.38 -32.83 -13.43
N ALA A 240 -2.11 -33.02 -13.77
CA ALA A 240 -1.65 -33.97 -14.76
C ALA A 240 -1.94 -35.42 -14.34
N HIS A 241 -1.61 -35.79 -13.09
CA HIS A 241 -1.91 -37.13 -12.55
C HIS A 241 -3.42 -37.38 -12.44
N SER A 242 -4.21 -36.37 -12.09
CA SER A 242 -5.68 -36.43 -12.08
C SER A 242 -6.23 -36.76 -13.48
N LEU A 243 -5.77 -36.02 -14.50
CA LEU A 243 -6.17 -36.22 -15.88
C LEU A 243 -5.72 -37.59 -16.41
N ALA A 244 -4.45 -37.95 -16.16
CA ALA A 244 -3.90 -39.24 -16.55
C ALA A 244 -4.67 -40.42 -15.93
N ARG A 245 -5.09 -40.32 -14.65
CA ARG A 245 -5.88 -41.36 -14.00
C ARG A 245 -7.26 -41.53 -14.67
N ARG A 246 -7.94 -40.42 -14.99
CA ARG A 246 -9.23 -40.44 -15.71
C ARG A 246 -9.10 -41.07 -17.10
N LEU A 247 -8.00 -40.77 -17.80
CA LEU A 247 -7.71 -41.35 -19.10
C LEU A 247 -7.36 -42.86 -18.99
N ASN A 248 -6.58 -43.25 -17.99
CA ASN A 248 -6.22 -44.66 -17.76
C ASN A 248 -7.43 -45.52 -17.34
N GLU A 249 -8.44 -44.96 -16.67
CA GLU A 249 -9.70 -45.68 -16.41
C GLU A 249 -10.39 -46.13 -17.72
N ALA A 250 -10.35 -45.31 -18.78
CA ALA A 250 -10.83 -45.71 -20.09
C ALA A 250 -9.99 -46.84 -20.70
N ALA A 251 -8.65 -46.79 -20.53
CA ALA A 251 -7.74 -47.84 -20.97
C ALA A 251 -8.06 -49.20 -20.32
N ARG A 252 -8.36 -49.19 -19.02
CA ARG A 252 -8.70 -50.39 -18.24
C ARG A 252 -10.02 -51.04 -18.66
N LEU A 253 -10.89 -50.29 -19.33
CA LEU A 253 -12.10 -50.80 -19.97
C LEU A 253 -11.82 -51.40 -21.37
N GLY A 254 -10.55 -51.51 -21.77
CA GLY A 254 -10.12 -52.04 -23.07
C GLY A 254 -10.28 -51.04 -24.22
N LEU A 255 -10.50 -49.75 -23.93
CA LEU A 255 -10.63 -48.73 -24.96
C LEU A 255 -9.25 -48.25 -25.40
N THR A 256 -9.03 -48.19 -26.72
CA THR A 256 -7.88 -47.51 -27.32
C THR A 256 -8.18 -46.03 -27.49
N LEU A 257 -7.14 -45.21 -27.68
CA LEU A 257 -7.31 -43.77 -27.84
C LEU A 257 -8.18 -43.41 -29.07
N SER A 258 -8.15 -44.27 -30.10
CA SER A 258 -9.00 -44.17 -31.30
C SER A 258 -10.50 -44.30 -31.04
N HIS A 259 -10.90 -44.86 -29.89
CA HIS A 259 -12.29 -45.06 -29.50
C HIS A 259 -12.86 -43.87 -28.71
N LEU A 260 -12.01 -42.94 -28.25
CA LEU A 260 -12.41 -41.79 -27.46
C LEU A 260 -12.66 -40.58 -28.37
N ARG A 261 -13.93 -40.17 -28.53
CA ARG A 261 -14.31 -38.96 -29.27
C ARG A 261 -14.46 -37.77 -28.32
N GLY A 262 -14.07 -36.57 -28.77
CA GLY A 262 -14.21 -35.33 -27.99
C GLY A 262 -13.10 -35.09 -26.95
N LEU A 263 -11.94 -35.75 -27.11
CA LEU A 263 -10.76 -35.49 -26.29
C LEU A 263 -10.34 -34.02 -26.37
N ASP A 264 -10.41 -33.42 -27.56
CA ASP A 264 -10.07 -32.02 -27.81
C ASP A 264 -10.95 -31.08 -26.97
N THR A 265 -12.26 -31.28 -26.97
CA THR A 265 -13.21 -30.47 -26.19
C THR A 265 -13.05 -30.70 -24.69
N LEU A 266 -12.77 -31.94 -24.26
CA LEU A 266 -12.50 -32.25 -22.85
C LEU A 266 -11.21 -31.58 -22.37
N LEU A 267 -10.14 -31.61 -23.16
CA LEU A 267 -8.87 -30.97 -22.82
C LEU A 267 -8.99 -29.44 -22.84
N GLU A 268 -9.72 -28.87 -23.81
CA GLU A 268 -10.05 -27.44 -23.85
C GLU A 268 -10.85 -27.00 -22.63
N GLU A 269 -11.88 -27.75 -22.25
CA GLU A 269 -12.69 -27.43 -21.07
C GLU A 269 -11.90 -27.60 -19.77
N TYR A 270 -11.03 -28.63 -19.72
CA TYR A 270 -10.12 -28.83 -18.60
C TYR A 270 -9.11 -27.69 -18.47
N GLN A 271 -8.57 -27.17 -19.57
CA GLN A 271 -7.67 -26.01 -19.60
C GLN A 271 -8.41 -24.71 -19.24
N ARG A 272 -9.60 -24.46 -19.80
CA ARG A 272 -10.42 -23.27 -19.46
C ARG A 272 -10.76 -23.24 -17.97
N THR A 273 -10.99 -24.41 -17.37
CA THR A 273 -11.28 -24.53 -15.94
C THR A 273 -10.01 -24.38 -15.07
N ASN A 274 -8.83 -24.63 -15.64
CA ASN A 274 -7.54 -24.56 -14.95
C ASN A 274 -6.59 -23.60 -15.69
N ALA A 275 -6.85 -22.30 -15.59
CA ALA A 275 -6.12 -21.25 -16.31
C ALA A 275 -4.59 -21.19 -16.04
N ASP A 276 -4.09 -21.96 -15.07
CA ASP A 276 -2.66 -22.09 -14.79
C ASP A 276 -1.96 -23.17 -15.65
N LEU A 277 -2.73 -23.95 -16.44
CA LEU A 277 -2.21 -24.87 -17.45
C LEU A 277 -1.92 -24.10 -18.76
N GLY A 278 -0.69 -24.19 -19.25
CA GLY A 278 -0.23 -23.51 -20.46
C GLY A 278 -0.59 -24.27 -21.74
N SER A 279 -0.24 -25.55 -21.77
CA SER A 279 -0.55 -26.47 -22.87
C SER A 279 -0.91 -27.85 -22.32
N LEU A 280 -1.70 -28.59 -23.09
CA LEU A 280 -1.99 -30.00 -22.88
C LEU A 280 -1.79 -30.71 -24.21
N ALA A 281 -0.93 -31.72 -24.27
CA ALA A 281 -0.73 -32.53 -25.46
C ALA A 281 -0.80 -34.02 -25.17
N LEU A 282 -1.40 -34.79 -26.08
CA LEU A 282 -1.33 -36.24 -26.13
C LEU A 282 -0.42 -36.63 -27.28
N ILE A 283 0.62 -37.40 -27.00
CA ILE A 283 1.67 -37.78 -27.96
C ILE A 283 1.77 -39.29 -28.03
N ALA A 284 1.75 -39.87 -29.22
CA ALA A 284 2.14 -41.27 -29.44
C ALA A 284 3.22 -41.32 -30.52
N ASP A 285 4.31 -42.05 -30.25
CA ASP A 285 5.42 -42.24 -31.19
C ASP A 285 5.96 -40.91 -31.79
N GLU A 286 6.23 -39.93 -30.91
CA GLU A 286 6.69 -38.56 -31.28
C GLU A 286 5.72 -37.77 -32.17
N ARG A 287 4.48 -38.27 -32.36
CA ARG A 287 3.41 -37.55 -33.05
C ARG A 287 2.40 -37.00 -32.05
N VAL A 288 2.20 -35.69 -32.12
CA VAL A 288 1.15 -35.00 -31.36
C VAL A 288 -0.22 -35.36 -31.96
N LEU A 289 -1.04 -36.02 -31.16
CA LEU A 289 -2.38 -36.49 -31.54
C LEU A 289 -3.44 -35.42 -31.30
N VAL A 290 -3.37 -34.81 -30.13
CA VAL A 290 -4.26 -33.72 -29.70
C VAL A 290 -3.42 -32.73 -28.91
N GLN A 291 -3.51 -31.44 -29.25
CA GLN A 291 -2.84 -30.38 -28.52
C GLN A 291 -3.79 -29.22 -28.32
N VAL A 292 -3.83 -28.72 -27.08
CA VAL A 292 -4.58 -27.54 -26.70
C VAL A 292 -3.61 -26.50 -26.15
N ASP A 293 -3.46 -25.40 -26.88
CA ASP A 293 -2.59 -24.29 -26.52
C ASP A 293 -3.40 -23.05 -26.10
N ALA A 294 -3.14 -22.53 -24.89
CA ALA A 294 -3.58 -21.20 -24.52
C ALA A 294 -2.61 -20.19 -25.16
N GLY A 295 -2.96 -19.63 -26.32
CA GLY A 295 -2.06 -18.84 -27.15
C GLY A 295 -1.17 -17.83 -26.42
N ALA A 296 0.15 -18.06 -26.45
CA ALA A 296 1.26 -17.11 -26.64
C ALA A 296 2.58 -17.72 -26.10
N GLY A 297 3.37 -18.38 -26.96
CA GLY A 297 4.74 -18.78 -26.62
C GLY A 297 5.36 -19.77 -27.60
N ARG A 298 6.15 -19.25 -28.54
CA ARG A 298 6.94 -19.98 -29.54
C ARG A 298 7.65 -21.20 -28.93
N THR A 299 7.71 -22.27 -29.70
CA THR A 299 8.61 -23.41 -29.50
C THR A 299 10.03 -22.91 -29.21
N GLY A 300 10.55 -23.17 -28.01
CA GLY A 300 11.95 -22.87 -27.64
C GLY A 300 12.18 -22.15 -26.32
N ASP A 301 11.16 -21.75 -25.56
CA ASP A 301 11.36 -21.20 -24.22
C ASP A 301 11.13 -22.31 -23.18
N GLU A 302 12.08 -22.54 -22.26
CA GLU A 302 12.09 -23.63 -21.27
C GLU A 302 10.70 -23.82 -20.63
N ARG A 303 9.95 -24.83 -21.09
CA ARG A 303 8.62 -25.15 -20.56
C ARG A 303 8.78 -26.06 -19.35
N PHE A 304 7.94 -25.88 -18.35
CA PHE A 304 7.85 -26.84 -17.25
C PHE A 304 6.97 -27.99 -17.72
N GLU A 305 7.60 -28.88 -18.47
CA GLU A 305 6.97 -30.00 -19.14
C GLU A 305 6.84 -31.19 -18.18
N TYR A 306 5.62 -31.65 -17.95
CA TYR A 306 5.37 -32.91 -17.26
C TYR A 306 4.87 -33.94 -18.27
N THR A 307 5.70 -34.95 -18.53
CA THR A 307 5.34 -36.10 -19.35
C THR A 307 4.89 -37.25 -18.44
N ILE A 308 3.68 -37.76 -18.64
CA ILE A 308 3.14 -38.94 -17.97
C ILE A 308 2.83 -40.00 -19.04
N ASP A 309 3.44 -41.17 -18.92
CA ASP A 309 3.07 -42.32 -19.75
C ASP A 309 1.66 -42.82 -19.36
N LEU A 310 0.76 -42.93 -20.33
CA LEU A 310 -0.59 -43.44 -20.15
C LEU A 310 -0.61 -44.96 -20.39
N GLU A 311 -1.56 -45.65 -19.75
CA GLU A 311 -1.89 -47.06 -20.03
C GLU A 311 -2.65 -47.21 -21.37
N LEU A 312 -3.03 -46.08 -21.99
CA LEU A 312 -3.69 -46.01 -23.30
C LEU A 312 -2.72 -46.33 -24.43
N THR A 313 -3.22 -47.08 -25.41
CA THR A 313 -2.51 -47.35 -26.65
C THR A 313 -3.23 -46.76 -27.86
N GLU A 314 -2.46 -46.46 -28.90
CA GLU A 314 -2.98 -45.97 -30.16
C GLU A 314 -2.58 -46.87 -31.34
N GLY A 315 -3.53 -47.04 -32.28
CA GLY A 315 -3.33 -47.72 -33.55
C GLY A 315 -3.26 -49.26 -33.45
N PRO A 316 -3.13 -49.95 -34.60
CA PRO A 316 -3.09 -51.41 -34.67
C PRO A 316 -1.84 -52.02 -34.01
N TRP A 317 -0.82 -51.20 -33.71
CA TRP A 317 0.45 -51.62 -33.13
C TRP A 317 0.56 -51.34 -31.62
N ASN A 318 -0.52 -50.87 -30.98
CA ASN A 318 -0.56 -50.56 -29.55
C ASN A 318 0.55 -49.60 -29.09
N LEU A 319 0.72 -48.47 -29.78
CA LEU A 319 1.74 -47.49 -29.43
C LEU A 319 1.41 -46.82 -28.08
N PRO A 320 2.37 -46.71 -27.15
CA PRO A 320 2.14 -46.07 -25.86
C PRO A 320 1.89 -44.57 -26.05
N VAL A 321 0.86 -44.07 -25.37
CA VAL A 321 0.50 -42.64 -25.41
C VAL A 321 1.09 -41.94 -24.20
N ARG A 322 1.62 -40.73 -24.41
CA ARG A 322 2.13 -39.83 -23.37
C ARG A 322 1.23 -38.61 -23.25
N LEU A 323 0.97 -38.19 -22.02
CA LEU A 323 0.34 -36.91 -21.71
C LEU A 323 1.43 -35.92 -21.32
N GLU A 324 1.54 -34.84 -22.09
CA GLU A 324 2.39 -33.69 -21.80
C GLU A 324 1.53 -32.56 -21.24
N VAL A 325 1.92 -32.03 -20.07
CA VAL A 325 1.22 -30.93 -19.40
C VAL A 325 2.20 -29.82 -19.07
N ASP A 326 1.96 -28.63 -19.63
CA ASP A 326 2.77 -27.45 -19.36
C ASP A 326 2.11 -26.53 -18.32
N ALA A 327 2.92 -25.93 -17.46
CA ALA A 327 2.49 -24.81 -16.62
C ALA A 327 2.52 -23.48 -17.40
N ALA A 328 1.51 -22.63 -17.24
CA ALA A 328 1.49 -21.29 -17.82
C ALA A 328 2.53 -20.39 -17.13
N LYS A 329 3.76 -20.30 -17.70
CA LYS A 329 4.83 -19.40 -17.20
C LYS A 329 4.35 -17.93 -17.07
N GLY A 330 3.39 -17.52 -17.91
CA GLY A 330 2.74 -16.21 -17.84
C GLY A 330 2.03 -15.94 -16.51
N ALA A 331 1.47 -16.97 -15.84
CA ALA A 331 0.83 -16.82 -14.54
C ALA A 331 1.86 -16.57 -13.41
N LEU A 332 3.00 -17.25 -13.47
CA LEU A 332 4.12 -17.03 -12.54
C LEU A 332 4.75 -15.65 -12.74
N GLN A 333 5.03 -15.27 -13.99
CA GLN A 333 5.55 -13.94 -14.31
C GLN A 333 4.57 -12.85 -13.90
N ALA A 334 3.28 -12.98 -14.18
CA ALA A 334 2.27 -12.00 -13.79
C ALA A 334 2.17 -11.85 -12.26
N ARG A 335 2.22 -12.96 -11.50
CA ARG A 335 2.24 -12.90 -10.03
C ARG A 335 3.51 -12.22 -9.50
N LEU A 336 4.69 -12.57 -10.03
CA LEU A 336 5.95 -11.95 -9.63
C LEU A 336 6.00 -10.46 -9.97
N TRP A 337 5.54 -10.09 -11.16
CA TRP A 337 5.46 -8.69 -11.57
C TRP A 337 4.49 -7.87 -10.73
N ARG A 338 3.48 -8.52 -10.13
CA ARG A 338 2.55 -7.90 -9.19
C ARG A 338 3.21 -7.60 -7.84
N THR A 339 4.12 -8.44 -7.36
CA THR A 339 4.79 -8.29 -6.06
C THR A 339 5.98 -7.34 -6.09
N VAL A 340 6.72 -7.26 -7.22
CA VAL A 340 7.92 -6.41 -7.36
C VAL A 340 7.68 -4.92 -7.01
N PRO A 341 6.60 -4.26 -7.48
CA PRO A 341 6.31 -2.88 -7.10
C PRO A 341 6.17 -2.69 -5.59
N GLY A 342 5.53 -3.63 -4.89
CA GLY A 342 5.36 -3.58 -3.44
C GLY A 342 6.70 -3.51 -2.70
N PHE A 343 7.66 -4.36 -3.08
CA PHE A 343 9.02 -4.34 -2.55
C PHE A 343 9.78 -3.06 -2.87
N LEU A 344 9.61 -2.50 -4.07
CA LEU A 344 10.26 -1.26 -4.48
C LEU A 344 9.73 -0.05 -3.69
N PHE A 345 8.41 0.02 -3.46
CA PHE A 345 7.81 1.04 -2.61
C PHE A 345 8.23 0.91 -1.14
N LEU A 346 8.31 -0.32 -0.64
CA LEU A 346 8.82 -0.60 0.70
C LEU A 346 10.28 -0.16 0.84
N PHE A 347 11.12 -0.46 -0.16
CA PHE A 347 12.51 0.00 -0.24
C PHE A 347 12.61 1.52 -0.18
N ALA A 348 11.77 2.22 -0.94
CA ALA A 348 11.74 3.68 -0.93
C ALA A 348 11.31 4.21 0.45
N ALA A 349 10.25 3.65 1.03
CA ALA A 349 9.72 4.04 2.34
C ALA A 349 10.74 3.84 3.47
N SER A 350 11.37 2.67 3.53
CA SER A 350 12.37 2.31 4.53
C SER A 350 13.66 3.12 4.38
N SER A 351 14.10 3.37 3.13
CA SER A 351 15.27 4.21 2.83
C SER A 351 15.04 5.65 3.28
N LEU A 352 13.85 6.21 3.03
CA LEU A 352 13.49 7.55 3.51
C LEU A 352 13.47 7.62 5.04
N LEU A 353 12.86 6.64 5.70
CA LEU A 353 12.83 6.54 7.16
C LEU A 353 14.26 6.41 7.74
N GLY A 354 15.09 5.55 7.16
CA GLY A 354 16.48 5.36 7.56
C GLY A 354 17.31 6.64 7.42
N LEU A 355 17.22 7.32 6.28
CA LEU A 355 17.91 8.59 6.03
C LEU A 355 17.49 9.72 6.98
N LEU A 356 16.22 9.72 7.38
CA LEU A 356 15.66 10.66 8.34
C LEU A 356 16.20 10.43 9.74
N VAL A 357 16.17 9.18 10.22
CA VAL A 357 16.68 8.81 11.55
C VAL A 357 18.20 9.02 11.63
N LEU A 358 18.93 8.69 10.56
CA LEU A 358 20.34 9.02 10.42
C LEU A 358 20.59 10.53 10.50
N GLY A 359 19.72 11.34 9.90
CA GLY A 359 19.77 12.80 10.01
C GLY A 359 19.53 13.30 11.42
N ALA A 360 18.47 12.81 12.06
CA ALA A 360 18.06 13.20 13.40
C ALA A 360 19.11 12.86 14.47
N LEU A 361 19.79 11.72 14.32
CA LEU A 361 20.75 11.20 15.31
C LEU A 361 22.21 11.60 15.05
N SER A 362 22.53 12.11 13.85
CA SER A 362 23.89 12.54 13.51
C SER A 362 24.37 13.71 14.39
N PRO A 363 25.60 13.64 14.97
CA PRO A 363 26.14 14.74 15.76
C PRO A 363 26.46 15.93 14.85
N LEU A 364 25.73 17.03 15.03
CA LEU A 364 25.98 18.28 14.29
C LEU A 364 27.34 18.89 14.73
N PRO A 365 28.12 19.46 13.78
CA PRO A 365 29.45 20.01 14.07
C PRO A 365 29.38 21.08 15.18
N ARG A 366 30.32 20.96 16.11
CA ARG A 366 30.30 21.62 17.43
C ARG A 366 30.96 23.01 17.44
N ARG A 367 31.43 23.52 16.30
CA ARG A 367 32.16 24.80 16.22
C ARG A 367 31.45 25.76 15.26
N GLY A 368 30.97 26.86 15.83
CA GLY A 368 30.29 27.95 15.13
C GLY A 368 29.20 28.55 16.01
N SER A 369 29.53 29.57 16.80
CA SER A 369 28.55 30.45 17.45
C SER A 369 28.08 31.47 16.43
N GLY A 370 27.02 31.16 15.68
CA GLY A 370 26.43 32.07 14.70
C GLY A 370 24.98 31.71 14.39
N SER A 371 24.19 32.73 14.00
CA SER A 371 22.78 32.60 13.60
C SER A 371 22.54 31.49 12.57
N ARG A 372 23.41 31.39 11.56
CA ARG A 372 23.39 30.34 10.51
C ARG A 372 23.51 28.91 11.05
N VAL A 373 24.21 28.69 12.16
CA VAL A 373 24.38 27.36 12.77
C VAL A 373 23.16 26.98 13.61
N PHE A 374 22.56 27.93 14.33
CA PHE A 374 21.30 27.73 15.06
C PHE A 374 20.14 27.42 14.11
N GLU A 375 20.09 28.16 13.02
CA GLU A 375 19.18 27.98 11.89
C GLU A 375 19.24 26.59 11.26
N GLN A 376 20.44 26.12 10.89
CA GLN A 376 20.64 24.77 10.34
C GLN A 376 20.27 23.68 11.36
N ARG A 377 20.58 23.88 12.64
CA ARG A 377 20.19 22.98 13.73
C ARG A 377 18.67 22.89 13.88
N THR A 378 17.97 24.00 13.74
CA THR A 378 16.52 24.06 13.89
C THR A 378 15.81 23.31 12.76
N VAL A 379 16.20 23.57 11.50
CA VAL A 379 15.63 22.86 10.33
C VAL A 379 15.86 21.36 10.42
N GLY A 380 17.07 20.93 10.78
CA GLY A 380 17.42 19.52 10.92
C GLY A 380 16.64 18.80 12.03
N ARG A 381 16.13 19.52 13.03
CA ARG A 381 15.30 18.96 14.12
C ARG A 381 13.80 18.96 13.80
N LEU A 382 13.34 19.85 12.92
CA LEU A 382 11.93 19.89 12.51
C LEU A 382 11.61 18.89 11.40
N GLN A 383 12.59 18.58 10.53
CA GLN A 383 12.41 17.61 9.44
C GLN A 383 11.88 16.25 9.92
N PRO A 384 12.41 15.62 10.99
CA PRO A 384 11.88 14.37 11.49
C PRO A 384 10.42 14.44 11.94
N LEU A 385 10.02 15.57 12.55
CA LEU A 385 8.64 15.77 12.98
C LEU A 385 7.68 16.00 11.80
N ALA A 386 8.11 16.75 10.79
CA ALA A 386 7.32 16.92 9.57
C ALA A 386 7.13 15.58 8.84
N PHE A 387 8.19 14.77 8.74
CA PHE A 387 8.12 13.41 8.22
C PHE A 387 7.18 12.54 9.03
N LEU A 388 7.34 12.48 10.36
CA LEU A 388 6.47 11.67 11.22
C LEU A 388 5.01 12.12 11.13
N GLY A 389 4.75 13.43 11.02
CA GLY A 389 3.40 13.94 10.80
C GLY A 389 2.78 13.46 9.49
N GLY A 390 3.54 13.49 8.38
CA GLY A 390 3.10 12.93 7.11
C GLY A 390 2.95 11.40 7.15
N PHE A 391 3.85 10.72 7.85
CA PHE A 391 3.82 9.27 8.04
C PHE A 391 2.55 8.81 8.76
N LEU A 392 2.22 9.45 9.89
CA LEU A 392 1.01 9.17 10.64
C LEU A 392 -0.27 9.47 9.85
N GLU A 393 -0.26 10.50 8.99
CA GLU A 393 -1.35 10.79 8.08
C GLU A 393 -1.51 9.71 6.99
N GLY A 394 -0.40 9.20 6.47
CA GLY A 394 -0.37 8.19 5.40
C GLY A 394 -0.80 6.80 5.84
N LEU A 395 -0.53 6.40 7.09
CA LEU A 395 -0.81 5.04 7.59
C LEU A 395 -2.26 4.57 7.35
N PRO A 396 -3.31 5.33 7.73
CA PRO A 396 -4.69 4.89 7.48
C PRO A 396 -5.21 5.16 6.06
N PHE A 397 -4.43 5.81 5.21
CA PHE A 397 -4.94 6.49 4.01
C PHE A 397 -5.56 5.54 2.98
N ALA A 398 -5.01 4.32 2.82
CA ALA A 398 -5.44 3.37 1.79
C ALA A 398 -6.70 2.56 2.17
N PHE A 399 -6.89 2.22 3.45
CA PHE A 399 -7.94 1.29 3.86
C PHE A 399 -9.08 1.97 4.63
N LEU A 400 -8.82 3.10 5.30
CA LEU A 400 -9.80 3.70 6.20
C LEU A 400 -11.07 4.20 5.48
N PRO A 401 -10.99 4.81 4.28
CA PRO A 401 -12.19 5.16 3.51
C PRO A 401 -13.05 3.93 3.20
N VAL A 402 -12.42 2.84 2.78
CA VAL A 402 -13.07 1.56 2.47
C VAL A 402 -13.77 0.99 3.70
N ALA A 403 -13.06 0.93 4.83
CA ALA A 403 -13.62 0.39 6.06
C ALA A 403 -14.80 1.22 6.59
N ALA A 404 -14.74 2.55 6.44
CA ALA A 404 -15.85 3.43 6.83
C ALA A 404 -17.07 3.26 5.92
N GLU A 405 -16.85 3.08 4.61
CA GLU A 405 -17.92 2.85 3.65
C GLU A 405 -18.62 1.51 3.86
N ALA A 406 -17.87 0.48 4.29
CA ALA A 406 -18.45 -0.80 4.67
C ALA A 406 -19.37 -0.71 5.90
N LEU A 407 -19.11 0.24 6.82
CA LEU A 407 -19.93 0.47 8.01
C LEU A 407 -21.15 1.36 7.74
N LEU A 408 -21.03 2.32 6.81
CA LEU A 408 -22.13 3.17 6.36
C LEU A 408 -22.07 3.36 4.83
N PRO A 409 -22.74 2.49 4.06
CA PRO A 409 -22.75 2.57 2.61
C PRO A 409 -23.40 3.85 2.11
N GLY A 410 -22.79 4.49 1.12
CA GLY A 410 -23.26 5.72 0.48
C GLY A 410 -22.80 7.01 1.15
N GLY A 411 -21.88 6.98 2.12
CA GLY A 411 -21.43 8.21 2.78
C GLY A 411 -20.42 8.09 3.94
N GLY A 412 -20.13 6.88 4.43
CA GLY A 412 -19.18 6.68 5.53
C GLY A 412 -17.79 7.23 5.24
N ALA A 413 -17.24 6.98 4.05
CA ALA A 413 -15.95 7.49 3.62
C ALA A 413 -15.92 9.02 3.52
N ALA A 414 -16.97 9.61 2.93
CA ALA A 414 -17.09 11.06 2.74
C ALA A 414 -17.12 11.78 4.09
N LEU A 415 -17.93 11.27 5.02
CA LEU A 415 -18.10 11.85 6.34
C LEU A 415 -16.79 11.76 7.15
N LEU A 416 -16.07 10.63 7.06
CA LEU A 416 -14.77 10.47 7.72
C LEU A 416 -13.72 11.44 7.16
N ALA A 417 -13.69 11.65 5.84
CA ALA A 417 -12.80 12.61 5.19
C ALA A 417 -13.11 14.06 5.60
N VAL A 418 -14.40 14.43 5.63
CA VAL A 418 -14.89 15.75 6.07
C VAL A 418 -14.49 16.03 7.51
N VAL A 419 -14.73 15.09 8.42
CA VAL A 419 -14.41 15.25 9.85
C VAL A 419 -12.90 15.41 10.05
N PHE A 420 -12.08 14.61 9.35
CA PHE A 420 -10.63 14.74 9.42
C PHE A 420 -10.14 16.11 8.91
N GLN A 421 -10.54 16.51 7.69
CA GLN A 421 -10.05 17.73 7.06
C GLN A 421 -10.61 18.99 7.72
N GLY A 422 -11.87 18.95 8.16
CA GLY A 422 -12.48 20.00 8.98
C GLY A 422 -11.71 20.21 10.28
N ALA A 423 -11.34 19.13 10.97
CA ALA A 423 -10.53 19.22 12.18
C ALA A 423 -9.11 19.74 11.91
N CYS A 424 -8.48 19.35 10.79
CA CYS A 424 -7.22 19.94 10.33
C CYS A 424 -7.34 21.46 10.13
N ALA A 425 -8.43 21.93 9.51
CA ALA A 425 -8.69 23.35 9.31
C ALA A 425 -8.87 24.09 10.65
N LEU A 426 -9.64 23.51 11.58
CA LEU A 426 -9.85 24.07 12.92
C LEU A 426 -8.55 24.20 13.71
N ALA A 427 -7.60 23.29 13.51
CA ALA A 427 -6.30 23.30 14.18
C ALA A 427 -5.36 24.43 13.76
N LEU A 428 -5.61 25.08 12.61
CA LEU A 428 -4.84 26.25 12.16
C LEU A 428 -5.01 27.44 13.12
N VAL A 429 -6.23 27.69 13.59
CA VAL A 429 -6.58 28.82 14.47
C VAL A 429 -5.78 28.83 15.77
N PRO A 430 -5.76 27.75 16.58
CA PRO A 430 -4.95 27.72 17.80
C PRO A 430 -3.46 27.74 17.49
N SER A 431 -3.01 27.09 16.41
CA SER A 431 -1.59 27.08 16.01
C SER A 431 -1.04 28.49 15.79
N GLU A 432 -1.81 29.36 15.15
CA GLU A 432 -1.42 30.77 14.98
C GLU A 432 -1.41 31.56 16.29
N ARG A 433 -2.36 31.31 17.20
CA ARG A 433 -2.39 31.96 18.52
C ARG A 433 -1.18 31.56 19.36
N TYR A 434 -0.82 30.28 19.37
CA TYR A 434 0.36 29.79 20.09
C TYR A 434 1.68 30.23 19.44
N ALA A 435 1.69 30.44 18.11
CA ALA A 435 2.81 31.07 17.43
C ALA A 435 3.07 32.49 17.96
N ARG A 436 2.03 33.29 18.18
CA ARG A 436 2.15 34.65 18.74
C ARG A 436 2.60 34.68 20.20
N ARG A 437 2.21 33.67 20.98
CA ARG A 437 2.56 33.57 22.42
C ARG A 437 3.97 33.01 22.67
N GLY A 438 4.69 32.56 21.64
CA GLY A 438 6.05 32.01 21.80
C GLY A 438 6.12 30.63 22.44
N HIS A 439 4.99 29.89 22.51
CA HIS A 439 4.92 28.56 23.15
C HIS A 439 4.74 27.40 22.15
N LEU A 440 5.23 27.58 20.91
CA LEU A 440 5.10 26.61 19.82
C LEU A 440 5.61 25.20 20.17
N GLY A 441 6.71 25.08 20.90
CA GLY A 441 7.24 23.75 21.29
C GLY A 441 6.25 22.96 22.16
N ARG A 442 5.58 23.62 23.12
CA ARG A 442 4.56 22.96 23.97
C ARG A 442 3.32 22.62 23.17
N TRP A 443 2.91 23.50 22.25
CA TRP A 443 1.80 23.26 21.36
C TRP A 443 2.01 22.01 20.48
N LEU A 444 3.22 21.84 19.94
CA LEU A 444 3.57 20.65 19.14
C LEU A 444 3.49 19.34 19.96
N VAL A 445 3.90 19.37 21.24
CA VAL A 445 3.77 18.22 22.15
C VAL A 445 2.30 17.88 22.40
N VAL A 446 1.46 18.89 22.64
CA VAL A 446 0.01 18.70 22.83
C VAL A 446 -0.62 18.12 21.56
N ALA A 447 -0.31 18.69 20.40
CA ALA A 447 -0.80 18.23 19.11
C ALA A 447 -0.47 16.74 18.87
N LEU A 448 0.79 16.35 19.11
CA LEU A 448 1.23 14.95 19.02
C LEU A 448 0.56 14.05 20.06
N GLY A 449 0.37 14.53 21.29
CA GLY A 449 -0.31 13.79 22.34
C GLY A 449 -1.74 13.45 21.97
N VAL A 450 -2.48 14.44 21.46
CA VAL A 450 -3.87 14.27 21.01
C VAL A 450 -3.96 13.26 19.86
N SER A 451 -3.12 13.40 18.82
CA SER A 451 -3.13 12.44 17.70
C SER A 451 -2.71 11.03 18.13
N THR A 452 -1.74 10.92 19.02
CA THR A 452 -1.24 9.61 19.51
C THR A 452 -2.30 8.87 20.32
N ALA A 453 -2.97 9.57 21.24
CA ALA A 453 -4.07 9.00 22.02
C ALA A 453 -5.24 8.58 21.13
N ALA A 454 -5.59 9.39 20.13
CA ALA A 454 -6.64 9.07 19.19
C ALA A 454 -6.32 7.82 18.36
N PHE A 455 -5.10 7.68 17.83
CA PHE A 455 -4.69 6.44 17.15
C PHE A 455 -4.71 5.23 18.09
N ALA A 456 -4.23 5.35 19.33
CA ALA A 456 -4.28 4.25 20.29
C ALA A 456 -5.71 3.77 20.55
N LEU A 457 -6.66 4.69 20.70
CA LEU A 457 -8.08 4.37 20.92
C LEU A 457 -8.75 3.78 19.67
N MET A 458 -8.36 4.21 18.47
CA MET A 458 -8.91 3.65 17.22
C MET A 458 -8.59 2.16 17.06
N ALA A 459 -7.49 1.67 17.64
CA ALA A 459 -7.13 0.25 17.59
C ALA A 459 -8.14 -0.67 18.30
N PHE A 460 -8.86 -0.16 19.30
CA PHE A 460 -9.75 -0.95 20.16
C PHE A 460 -11.23 -0.73 19.85
N THR A 461 -11.55 0.05 18.82
CA THR A 461 -12.93 0.39 18.46
C THR A 461 -13.21 -0.03 17.01
N SER A 462 -14.42 -0.53 16.77
CA SER A 462 -14.92 -0.91 15.45
C SER A 462 -16.18 -0.14 15.03
N ASP A 463 -16.69 0.72 15.91
CA ASP A 463 -17.87 1.56 15.65
C ASP A 463 -17.48 2.81 14.84
N LEU A 464 -18.24 3.07 13.78
CA LEU A 464 -18.09 4.25 12.94
C LEU A 464 -18.16 5.54 13.77
N ARG A 465 -19.08 5.66 14.73
CA ARG A 465 -19.22 6.89 15.53
C ARG A 465 -17.95 7.19 16.34
N ALA A 466 -17.39 6.17 16.96
CA ALA A 466 -16.12 6.28 17.67
C ALA A 466 -14.99 6.67 16.70
N TRP A 467 -14.93 6.03 15.52
CA TRP A 467 -13.96 6.39 14.49
C TRP A 467 -14.08 7.82 14.02
N LEU A 468 -15.29 8.38 13.87
CA LEU A 468 -15.47 9.77 13.47
C LEU A 468 -14.88 10.74 14.50
N VAL A 469 -15.22 10.56 15.78
CA VAL A 469 -14.70 11.41 16.87
C VAL A 469 -13.17 11.31 16.94
N LEU A 470 -12.65 10.08 16.97
CA LEU A 470 -11.21 9.84 17.06
C LEU A 470 -10.47 10.34 15.81
N ARG A 471 -11.07 10.21 14.63
CA ARG A 471 -10.50 10.74 13.38
C ARG A 471 -10.47 12.27 13.39
N GLY A 472 -11.49 12.91 13.95
CA GLY A 472 -11.49 14.35 14.19
C GLY A 472 -10.34 14.78 15.10
N LEU A 473 -10.10 14.05 16.21
CA LEU A 473 -8.96 14.31 17.10
C LEU A 473 -7.61 14.09 16.38
N CYS A 474 -7.47 13.04 15.57
CA CYS A 474 -6.31 12.82 14.73
C CYS A 474 -6.09 13.98 13.73
N GLY A 475 -7.15 14.45 13.08
CA GLY A 475 -7.11 15.61 12.17
C GLY A 475 -6.68 16.87 12.86
N PHE A 476 -7.24 17.14 14.04
CA PHE A 476 -6.84 18.29 14.83
C PHE A 476 -5.36 18.23 15.22
N GLY A 477 -4.88 17.09 15.74
CA GLY A 477 -3.48 16.92 16.14
C GLY A 477 -2.50 17.00 14.97
N LEU A 478 -2.77 16.31 13.86
CA LEU A 478 -1.89 16.30 12.68
C LEU A 478 -1.92 17.64 11.92
N GLY A 479 -3.06 18.31 11.86
CA GLY A 479 -3.19 19.68 11.33
C GLY A 479 -2.42 20.69 12.18
N ALA A 480 -2.52 20.59 13.50
CA ALA A 480 -1.77 21.42 14.45
C ALA A 480 -0.25 21.19 14.32
N LEU A 481 0.19 19.95 14.11
CA LEU A 481 1.59 19.59 13.87
C LEU A 481 2.12 20.19 12.55
N ALA A 482 1.34 20.09 11.47
CA ALA A 482 1.70 20.65 10.17
C ALA A 482 1.85 22.18 10.23
N ALA A 483 0.84 22.86 10.79
CA ALA A 483 0.82 24.31 10.94
C ALA A 483 1.90 24.79 11.91
N GLY A 484 2.05 24.09 13.04
CA GLY A 484 3.00 24.42 14.09
C GLY A 484 4.45 24.28 13.64
N THR A 485 4.81 23.24 12.88
CA THR A 485 6.17 23.07 12.35
C THR A 485 6.52 24.15 11.31
N ARG A 486 5.57 24.54 10.45
CA ARG A 486 5.72 25.67 9.52
C ARG A 486 5.90 27.00 10.27
N ALA A 487 5.04 27.28 11.25
CA ALA A 487 5.10 28.50 12.06
C ALA A 487 6.39 28.58 12.89
N TYR A 488 6.83 27.46 13.46
CA TYR A 488 8.09 27.35 14.18
C TYR A 488 9.27 27.68 13.26
N LEU A 489 9.30 27.11 12.05
CA LEU A 489 10.38 27.38 11.09
C LEU A 489 10.41 28.85 10.68
N LEU A 490 9.26 29.45 10.41
CA LEU A 490 9.17 30.87 10.05
C LEU A 490 9.58 31.81 11.18
N ALA A 491 9.30 31.44 12.44
CA ALA A 491 9.73 32.20 13.62
C ALA A 491 11.24 32.08 13.89
N ALA A 492 11.87 30.96 13.51
CA ALA A 492 13.28 30.69 13.78
C ALA A 492 14.26 31.21 12.70
N LEU A 493 13.77 31.66 11.54
CA LEU A 493 14.59 32.04 10.38
C LEU A 493 14.62 33.58 10.15
N PRO A 494 15.80 34.23 10.05
CA PRO A 494 15.91 35.60 9.54
C PRO A 494 15.64 35.67 8.02
N SER A 495 15.30 36.88 7.54
CA SER A 495 14.65 37.26 6.27
C SER A 495 15.31 36.82 4.94
N GLY A 496 16.40 36.05 4.95
CA GLY A 496 17.20 35.78 3.73
C GLY A 496 16.99 34.43 3.01
N GLN A 497 16.46 33.38 3.65
CA GLN A 497 16.38 32.03 3.03
C GLN A 497 15.15 31.13 3.38
N PRO A 498 13.94 31.65 3.69
CA PRO A 498 12.78 30.81 4.04
C PRO A 498 12.37 29.75 2.98
N PRO A 499 12.31 30.04 1.67
CA PRO A 499 11.68 29.11 0.72
C PRO A 499 12.46 27.81 0.50
N ARG A 500 13.80 27.88 0.44
CA ARG A 500 14.64 26.67 0.31
C ARG A 500 14.53 25.74 1.53
N ARG A 501 14.29 26.31 2.71
CA ARG A 501 14.21 25.55 3.97
C ARG A 501 12.82 25.01 4.22
N MET A 502 11.77 25.73 3.80
CA MET A 502 10.43 25.17 3.79
C MET A 502 10.28 24.03 2.80
N ALA A 503 10.85 24.16 1.59
CA ALA A 503 10.83 23.07 0.62
C ALA A 503 11.40 21.77 1.20
N ARG A 504 12.46 21.85 2.01
CA ARG A 504 13.02 20.71 2.74
C ARG A 504 12.10 20.12 3.81
N LEU A 505 11.25 20.94 4.43
CA LEU A 505 10.24 20.50 5.41
C LEU A 505 9.07 19.81 4.70
N THR A 506 8.60 20.40 3.59
CA THR A 506 7.55 19.83 2.74
C THR A 506 7.98 18.52 2.11
N LEU A 507 9.23 18.43 1.62
CA LEU A 507 9.83 17.17 1.16
C LEU A 507 9.85 16.10 2.26
N ALA A 508 10.19 16.48 3.50
CA ALA A 508 10.18 15.55 4.62
C ALA A 508 8.76 15.04 4.91
N ARG A 509 7.76 15.94 4.96
CA ARG A 509 6.36 15.55 5.15
C ARG A 509 5.83 14.67 4.02
N GLY A 510 6.10 15.02 2.77
CA GLY A 510 5.66 14.22 1.61
C GLY A 510 6.34 12.85 1.55
N GLY A 511 7.63 12.77 1.90
CA GLY A 511 8.33 11.49 2.05
C GLY A 511 7.75 10.64 3.17
N GLY A 512 7.31 11.29 4.26
CA GLY A 512 6.56 10.64 5.34
C GLY A 512 5.23 10.09 4.84
N LEU A 513 4.45 10.90 4.13
CA LEU A 513 3.17 10.48 3.54
C LEU A 513 3.35 9.26 2.63
N LEU A 514 4.31 9.30 1.70
CA LEU A 514 4.64 8.17 0.83
C LEU A 514 4.98 6.91 1.63
N ALA A 515 5.87 7.04 2.63
CA ALA A 515 6.26 5.89 3.44
C ALA A 515 5.08 5.34 4.27
N GLY A 516 4.24 6.22 4.81
CA GLY A 516 3.06 5.87 5.59
C GLY A 516 1.98 5.19 4.75
N THR A 517 1.69 5.66 3.54
CA THR A 517 0.67 5.07 2.67
C THR A 517 1.03 3.65 2.27
N VAL A 518 2.31 3.39 1.98
CA VAL A 518 2.81 2.06 1.61
C VAL A 518 2.77 1.13 2.81
N LEU A 519 3.42 1.52 3.93
CA LEU A 519 3.52 0.66 5.12
C LEU A 519 2.16 0.41 5.76
N GLY A 520 1.30 1.43 5.81
CA GLY A 520 -0.05 1.31 6.37
C GLY A 520 -0.93 0.35 5.56
N ALA A 521 -0.88 0.45 4.22
CA ALA A 521 -1.59 -0.46 3.34
C ALA A 521 -1.10 -1.91 3.46
N LEU A 522 0.22 -2.11 3.53
CA LEU A 522 0.81 -3.43 3.70
C LEU A 522 0.40 -4.06 5.05
N VAL A 523 0.57 -3.33 6.15
CA VAL A 523 0.19 -3.82 7.48
C VAL A 523 -1.32 -4.08 7.55
N ALA A 524 -2.15 -3.21 6.97
CA ALA A 524 -3.60 -3.43 6.89
C ALA A 524 -3.95 -4.69 6.11
N ALA A 525 -3.28 -4.95 4.99
CA ALA A 525 -3.53 -6.12 4.15
C ALA A 525 -3.13 -7.44 4.83
N HIS A 526 -2.05 -7.45 5.64
CA HIS A 526 -1.60 -8.68 6.32
C HIS A 526 -2.20 -8.90 7.72
N LEU A 527 -2.37 -7.83 8.50
CA LEU A 527 -2.71 -7.90 9.93
C LEU A 527 -4.05 -7.22 10.27
N GLY A 528 -4.72 -6.62 9.27
CA GLY A 528 -5.95 -5.85 9.48
C GLY A 528 -5.69 -4.42 9.98
N PRO A 529 -6.77 -3.64 10.19
CA PRO A 529 -6.68 -2.20 10.49
C PRO A 529 -6.18 -1.88 11.90
N SER A 530 -6.52 -2.70 12.91
CA SER A 530 -6.19 -2.42 14.32
C SER A 530 -4.67 -2.34 14.59
N PRO A 531 -3.84 -3.28 14.10
CA PRO A 531 -2.38 -3.17 14.23
C PRO A 531 -1.77 -1.93 13.58
N VAL A 532 -2.37 -1.40 12.51
CA VAL A 532 -1.91 -0.14 11.89
C VAL A 532 -2.05 1.03 12.86
N PHE A 533 -3.17 1.09 13.58
CA PHE A 533 -3.42 2.15 14.57
C PHE A 533 -2.50 2.04 15.79
N LEU A 534 -2.22 0.83 16.28
CA LEU A 534 -1.24 0.61 17.35
C LEU A 534 0.17 1.03 16.91
N PHE A 535 0.54 0.67 15.68
CA PHE A 535 1.82 1.09 15.11
C PHE A 535 1.90 2.61 14.95
N ALA A 536 0.82 3.27 14.50
CA ALA A 536 0.72 4.73 14.46
C ALA A 536 0.88 5.35 15.86
N ALA A 537 0.24 4.79 16.89
CA ALA A 537 0.38 5.24 18.27
C ALA A 537 1.82 5.09 18.78
N LEU A 538 2.49 3.97 18.49
CA LEU A 538 3.88 3.75 18.86
C LEU A 538 4.82 4.78 18.20
N CYS A 539 4.64 5.03 16.90
CA CYS A 539 5.37 6.08 16.19
C CYS A 539 5.07 7.47 16.75
N GLY A 540 3.81 7.74 17.12
CA GLY A 540 3.37 8.97 17.78
C GLY A 540 4.03 9.19 19.14
N LEU A 541 4.13 8.14 19.97
CA LEU A 541 4.87 8.18 21.24
C LEU A 541 6.35 8.49 21.02
N GLY A 542 6.96 7.86 20.00
CA GLY A 542 8.33 8.18 19.58
C GLY A 542 8.50 9.64 19.16
N ALA A 543 7.56 10.18 18.38
CA ALA A 543 7.53 11.59 17.97
C ALA A 543 7.34 12.53 19.17
N LEU A 544 6.50 12.17 20.13
CA LEU A 544 6.25 12.92 21.36
C LEU A 544 7.51 12.96 22.23
N ALA A 545 8.16 11.80 22.44
CA ALA A 545 9.43 11.73 23.15
C ALA A 545 10.51 12.54 22.44
N TYR A 546 10.60 12.46 21.11
CA TYR A 546 11.54 13.26 20.32
C TYR A 546 11.28 14.76 20.49
N SER A 547 10.04 15.22 20.32
CA SER A 547 9.69 16.64 20.43
C SER A 547 9.99 17.19 21.83
N ARG A 548 9.69 16.44 22.89
CA ARG A 548 9.94 16.87 24.28
C ARG A 548 11.42 17.02 24.62
N HIS A 549 12.28 16.13 24.09
CA HIS A 549 13.70 16.09 24.47
C HIS A 549 14.62 16.86 23.51
N TRP A 550 14.21 17.07 22.26
CA TRP A 550 15.10 17.54 21.20
C TRP A 550 14.70 18.87 20.56
N LEU A 551 13.45 19.34 20.70
CA LEU A 551 13.11 20.68 20.25
C LEU A 551 13.72 21.73 21.17
N PRO A 552 14.49 22.70 20.64
CA PRO A 552 14.89 23.84 21.45
C PRO A 552 13.65 24.68 21.83
N PRO A 553 13.64 25.35 22.98
CA PRO A 553 12.66 26.40 23.21
C PRO A 553 12.94 27.54 22.22
N VAL A 554 11.91 28.00 21.50
CA VAL A 554 11.97 29.28 20.78
C VAL A 554 11.69 30.35 21.82
N GLU A 555 12.74 30.88 22.44
CA GLU A 555 12.60 32.12 23.20
C GLU A 555 12.23 33.23 22.21
N ALA A 556 11.14 33.92 22.52
CA ALA A 556 10.56 34.96 21.69
C ALA A 556 11.60 36.07 21.43
N ARG A 557 12.29 35.98 20.28
CA ARG A 557 13.00 37.12 19.72
C ARG A 557 11.95 38.10 19.22
N ASP A 558 11.96 39.29 19.82
CA ASP A 558 11.14 40.48 19.60
C ASP A 558 9.65 40.43 20.02
N ARG A 559 9.43 40.88 21.26
CA ARG A 559 8.13 41.23 21.87
C ARG A 559 7.56 42.57 21.38
N SER A 560 8.07 43.18 20.31
CA SER A 560 7.73 44.56 19.92
C SER A 560 6.56 44.70 18.94
N ALA A 561 6.01 43.61 18.38
CA ALA A 561 4.81 43.68 17.54
C ALA A 561 3.54 43.39 18.36
N GLY A 562 2.86 44.45 18.79
CA GLY A 562 1.67 44.39 19.66
C GLY A 562 0.50 43.54 19.14
N PRO A 563 -0.48 43.24 20.02
CA PRO A 563 -1.58 42.33 19.76
C PRO A 563 -2.63 42.97 18.83
N ARG A 564 -2.60 42.66 17.53
CA ARG A 564 -3.76 42.92 16.65
C ARG A 564 -4.60 41.67 16.44
N ALA A 565 -5.90 41.83 16.70
CA ALA A 565 -6.90 40.79 16.86
C ALA A 565 -7.09 39.92 15.61
N PHE A 566 -7.37 38.64 15.85
CA PHE A 566 -7.79 37.61 14.89
C PHE A 566 -8.95 38.03 13.96
N ARG A 567 -9.77 39.02 14.36
CA ARG A 567 -10.81 39.62 13.51
C ARG A 567 -10.25 40.45 12.34
N ALA A 568 -9.09 41.08 12.49
CA ALA A 568 -8.47 41.90 11.44
C ALA A 568 -7.70 41.06 10.38
N SER A 569 -7.45 39.77 10.65
CA SER A 569 -6.88 38.82 9.68
C SER A 569 -7.92 38.16 8.79
N LEU A 570 -9.22 38.27 9.13
CA LEU A 570 -10.35 37.81 8.32
C LEU A 570 -10.90 38.92 7.40
N THR A 571 -10.55 40.18 7.64
CA THR A 571 -10.84 41.29 6.73
C THR A 571 -9.79 41.35 5.63
N LEU A 572 -10.21 41.18 4.37
CA LEU A 572 -9.38 41.42 3.18
C LEU A 572 -8.78 42.84 3.27
N PRO A 573 -7.45 43.00 3.36
CA PRO A 573 -6.86 44.33 3.51
C PRO A 573 -6.99 45.16 2.22
N PRO A 574 -7.13 46.50 2.30
CA PRO A 574 -6.97 47.39 1.16
C PRO A 574 -5.49 47.41 0.69
N LEU A 575 -5.32 47.58 -0.62
CA LEU A 575 -4.17 47.15 -1.41
C LEU A 575 -3.21 48.30 -1.77
N PRO A 576 -1.89 48.20 -1.49
CA PRO A 576 -0.85 48.97 -2.18
C PRO A 576 -0.11 48.15 -3.27
N PRO A 577 0.55 48.79 -4.26
CA PRO A 577 1.13 48.12 -5.43
C PRO A 577 2.52 47.51 -5.18
N GLY A 578 2.94 46.58 -6.05
CA GLY A 578 4.34 46.10 -6.20
C GLY A 578 4.56 44.60 -5.98
N ALA A 579 5.10 43.95 -7.03
CA ALA A 579 5.55 42.53 -7.19
C ALA A 579 4.46 41.43 -7.09
N TRP A 580 4.05 40.91 -8.26
CA TRP A 580 2.77 40.22 -8.54
C TRP A 580 1.58 41.09 -8.12
N SER A 581 0.64 41.35 -9.04
CA SER A 581 -0.55 42.07 -8.61
C SER A 581 -1.21 41.20 -7.54
N PRO A 582 -1.63 41.75 -6.38
CA PRO A 582 -2.34 40.94 -5.38
C PRO A 582 -3.65 40.33 -5.93
N ARG A 583 -4.10 40.77 -7.10
CA ARG A 583 -5.18 40.15 -7.87
C ARG A 583 -4.71 38.83 -8.49
N ASP A 584 -3.47 38.73 -8.97
CA ASP A 584 -2.92 37.54 -9.62
C ASP A 584 -2.80 36.36 -8.66
N HIS A 585 -2.34 36.59 -7.42
CA HIS A 585 -2.27 35.52 -6.40
C HIS A 585 -3.67 35.08 -5.95
N ARG A 586 -4.62 36.02 -5.80
CA ARG A 586 -6.03 35.71 -5.48
C ARG A 586 -6.68 34.84 -6.55
N TRP A 587 -6.48 35.19 -7.83
CA TRP A 587 -7.00 34.42 -8.94
C TRP A 587 -6.31 33.06 -9.09
N ALA A 588 -4.99 32.99 -8.84
CA ALA A 588 -4.29 31.72 -8.78
C ALA A 588 -4.82 30.83 -7.65
N LEU A 589 -5.11 31.38 -6.47
CA LEU A 589 -5.71 30.61 -5.38
C LEU A 589 -7.12 30.11 -5.73
N LEU A 590 -7.96 30.94 -6.35
CA LEU A 590 -9.36 30.60 -6.64
C LEU A 590 -9.50 29.64 -7.83
N PHE A 591 -8.82 29.89 -8.95
CA PHE A 591 -9.02 29.15 -10.19
C PHE A 591 -8.05 27.98 -10.37
N VAL A 592 -6.94 27.96 -9.63
CA VAL A 592 -5.89 26.94 -9.79
C VAL A 592 -5.68 26.18 -8.48
N GLY A 593 -5.50 26.88 -7.36
CA GLY A 593 -5.32 26.28 -6.04
C GLY A 593 -6.54 25.50 -5.57
N LEU A 594 -7.71 26.15 -5.55
CA LEU A 594 -8.95 25.56 -5.03
C LEU A 594 -9.38 24.27 -5.75
N PRO A 595 -9.40 24.20 -7.10
CA PRO A 595 -9.68 22.94 -7.80
C PRO A 595 -8.67 21.84 -7.51
N SER A 596 -7.38 22.18 -7.37
CA SER A 596 -6.34 21.21 -7.02
C SER A 596 -6.53 20.61 -5.63
N TRP A 597 -6.96 21.42 -4.64
CA TRP A 597 -7.25 20.95 -3.29
C TRP A 597 -8.57 20.16 -3.21
N LEU A 598 -9.59 20.56 -3.96
CA LEU A 598 -10.84 19.79 -4.10
C LEU A 598 -10.56 18.40 -4.66
N SER A 599 -9.78 18.32 -5.75
CA SER A 599 -9.36 17.05 -6.36
C SER A 599 -8.57 16.18 -5.38
N ARG A 600 -7.63 16.76 -4.64
CA ARG A 600 -6.88 16.03 -3.60
C ARG A 600 -7.80 15.44 -2.53
N GLY A 601 -8.79 16.19 -2.05
CA GLY A 601 -9.73 15.70 -1.04
C GLY A 601 -10.70 14.65 -1.58
N GLY A 602 -11.39 14.97 -2.68
CA GLY A 602 -12.43 14.12 -3.25
C GLY A 602 -11.90 12.92 -4.03
N VAL A 603 -10.95 13.13 -4.94
CA VAL A 603 -10.45 12.03 -5.80
C VAL A 603 -9.53 11.10 -5.02
N LEU A 604 -8.50 11.65 -4.35
CA LEU A 604 -7.51 10.81 -3.67
C LEU A 604 -8.00 10.30 -2.31
N GLY A 605 -8.81 11.09 -1.60
CA GLY A 605 -9.31 10.74 -0.27
C GLY A 605 -10.58 9.88 -0.28
N LEU A 606 -11.32 9.81 -1.39
CA LEU A 606 -12.60 9.11 -1.47
C LEU A 606 -12.73 8.23 -2.72
N VAL A 607 -12.65 8.79 -3.94
CA VAL A 607 -12.92 8.01 -5.17
C VAL A 607 -11.92 6.89 -5.36
N LEU A 608 -10.62 7.19 -5.31
CA LEU A 608 -9.59 6.24 -5.70
C LEU A 608 -9.57 4.98 -4.82
N PRO A 609 -9.59 5.06 -3.48
CA PRO A 609 -9.64 3.86 -2.63
C PRO A 609 -10.89 3.02 -2.88
N LEU A 610 -12.05 3.66 -3.01
CA LEU A 610 -13.33 2.97 -3.16
C LEU A 610 -13.50 2.35 -4.56
N TRP A 611 -13.09 3.06 -5.61
CA TRP A 611 -13.07 2.54 -6.98
C TRP A 611 -12.18 1.31 -7.10
N LEU A 612 -10.97 1.36 -6.55
CA LEU A 612 -10.03 0.24 -6.65
C LEU A 612 -10.50 -0.99 -5.86
N VAL A 613 -11.15 -0.81 -4.70
CA VAL A 613 -11.81 -1.94 -4.02
C VAL A 613 -12.97 -2.48 -4.83
N GLY A 614 -13.76 -1.62 -5.48
CA GLY A 614 -14.82 -2.05 -6.39
C GLY A 614 -14.33 -2.93 -7.54
N GLU A 615 -13.10 -2.69 -8.03
CA GLU A 615 -12.43 -3.54 -9.02
C GLU A 615 -11.79 -4.81 -8.43
N GLY A 616 -11.95 -5.07 -7.13
CA GLY A 616 -11.36 -6.23 -6.44
C GLY A 616 -9.85 -6.12 -6.22
N GLN A 617 -9.29 -4.91 -6.17
CA GLN A 617 -7.87 -4.73 -5.85
C GLN A 617 -7.61 -4.90 -4.35
N ASP A 618 -6.51 -5.59 -4.05
CA ASP A 618 -6.04 -5.77 -2.67
C ASP A 618 -5.58 -4.43 -2.07
N THR A 619 -5.70 -4.31 -0.74
CA THR A 619 -5.40 -3.07 0.00
C THR A 619 -3.96 -2.60 -0.18
N ASP A 620 -3.00 -3.51 -0.32
CA ASP A 620 -1.60 -3.21 -0.60
C ASP A 620 -1.43 -2.53 -1.97
N ARG A 621 -2.13 -3.01 -3.02
CA ARG A 621 -2.09 -2.41 -4.35
C ARG A 621 -2.69 -1.01 -4.35
N ILE A 622 -3.78 -0.81 -3.61
CA ILE A 622 -4.38 0.53 -3.39
C ILE A 622 -3.36 1.48 -2.77
N GLY A 623 -2.64 1.02 -1.73
CA GLY A 623 -1.57 1.78 -1.11
C GLY A 623 -0.44 2.16 -2.06
N GLN A 624 -0.01 1.24 -2.93
CA GLN A 624 1.02 1.48 -3.94
C GLN A 624 0.57 2.52 -4.98
N LEU A 625 -0.67 2.43 -5.46
CA LEU A 625 -1.23 3.40 -6.42
C LEU A 625 -1.39 4.79 -5.78
N LEU A 626 -1.80 4.89 -4.52
CA LEU A 626 -1.81 6.15 -3.77
C LEU A 626 -0.39 6.68 -3.52
N ALA A 627 0.58 5.80 -3.29
CA ALA A 627 1.98 6.17 -3.09
C ALA A 627 2.61 6.78 -4.35
N LEU A 628 2.21 6.36 -5.56
CA LEU A 628 2.62 6.99 -6.82
C LEU A 628 2.24 8.47 -6.87
N VAL A 629 1.06 8.82 -6.35
CA VAL A 629 0.62 10.22 -6.29
C VAL A 629 1.50 11.01 -5.32
N ALA A 630 1.82 10.43 -4.15
CA ALA A 630 2.74 11.06 -3.20
C ALA A 630 4.16 11.21 -3.77
N LEU A 631 4.64 10.21 -4.52
CA LEU A 631 5.92 10.23 -5.22
C LEU A 631 5.96 11.34 -6.28
N GLY A 632 4.95 11.39 -7.14
CA GLY A 632 4.81 12.43 -8.16
C GLY A 632 4.82 13.83 -7.54
N ALA A 633 4.09 14.02 -6.45
CA ALA A 633 4.03 15.30 -5.74
C ALA A 633 5.37 15.75 -5.14
N LEU A 634 6.32 14.84 -4.89
CA LEU A 634 7.66 15.17 -4.37
C LEU A 634 8.61 15.71 -5.46
N LEU A 635 8.45 15.28 -6.72
CA LEU A 635 9.38 15.63 -7.81
C LEU A 635 9.52 17.15 -8.02
N PRO A 636 8.44 17.96 -8.04
CA PRO A 636 8.54 19.41 -8.21
C PRO A 636 9.32 20.11 -7.08
N HIS A 637 9.33 19.55 -5.86
CA HIS A 637 10.07 20.11 -4.74
C HIS A 637 11.57 19.78 -4.77
N ALA A 638 11.99 18.78 -5.54
CA ALA A 638 13.39 18.38 -5.70
C ALA A 638 14.16 19.29 -6.67
N VAL A 639 13.47 19.88 -7.65
CA VAL A 639 14.07 20.79 -8.64
C VAL A 639 14.15 22.20 -8.05
N PRO A 640 15.33 22.85 -8.01
CA PRO A 640 15.44 24.24 -7.57
C PRO A 640 14.70 25.12 -8.60
N ALA A 641 13.49 25.56 -8.26
CA ALA A 641 12.70 26.45 -9.10
C ALA A 641 13.53 27.70 -9.44
N ARG A 642 14.04 27.79 -10.67
CA ARG A 642 14.46 29.07 -11.25
C ARG A 642 13.17 29.83 -11.54
N LEU A 643 13.05 31.00 -10.90
CA LEU A 643 11.79 31.70 -10.62
C LEU A 643 11.11 32.35 -11.83
N ASP A 644 11.77 32.38 -12.99
CA ASP A 644 11.27 33.05 -14.19
C ASP A 644 10.07 32.34 -14.85
N GLY A 645 9.70 31.14 -14.36
CA GLY A 645 8.65 30.29 -14.93
C GLY A 645 7.38 30.09 -14.10
N SER A 646 7.18 30.78 -12.97
CA SER A 646 6.09 30.46 -12.00
C SER A 646 4.69 30.41 -12.61
N ARG A 647 4.37 31.27 -13.58
CA ARG A 647 3.09 31.23 -14.32
C ARG A 647 2.97 30.00 -15.23
N ARG A 648 4.06 29.62 -15.90
CA ARG A 648 4.12 28.42 -16.75
C ARG A 648 4.02 27.14 -15.91
N LEU A 649 4.61 27.14 -14.70
CA LEU A 649 4.48 26.04 -13.75
C LEU A 649 3.03 25.85 -13.29
N LEU A 650 2.33 26.94 -12.93
CA LEU A 650 0.91 26.89 -12.60
C LEU A 650 0.05 26.40 -13.78
N GLN A 651 0.30 26.90 -14.99
CA GLN A 651 -0.43 26.48 -16.19
C GLN A 651 -0.18 25.00 -16.51
N GLY A 652 1.08 24.56 -16.49
CA GLY A 652 1.45 23.15 -16.68
C GLY A 652 0.87 22.25 -15.60
N GLY A 653 0.82 22.71 -14.35
CA GLY A 653 0.17 22.01 -13.24
C GLY A 653 -1.32 21.82 -13.48
N VAL A 654 -2.06 22.86 -13.84
CA VAL A 654 -3.52 22.74 -14.09
C VAL A 654 -3.82 21.87 -15.30
N LEU A 655 -3.09 22.06 -16.41
CA LEU A 655 -3.22 21.23 -17.59
C LEU A 655 -2.93 19.76 -17.25
N GLY A 656 -1.87 19.50 -16.50
CA GLY A 656 -1.52 18.16 -16.03
C GLY A 656 -2.59 17.54 -15.13
N THR A 657 -3.18 18.30 -14.20
CA THR A 657 -4.25 17.81 -13.31
C THR A 657 -5.50 17.47 -14.11
N GLY A 658 -5.91 18.33 -15.06
CA GLY A 658 -7.05 18.06 -15.92
C GLY A 658 -6.84 16.85 -16.84
N LEU A 659 -5.69 16.78 -17.52
CA LEU A 659 -5.35 15.68 -18.44
C LEU A 659 -5.19 14.34 -17.70
N SER A 660 -4.61 14.33 -16.51
CA SER A 660 -4.48 13.09 -15.72
C SER A 660 -5.83 12.56 -15.26
N LEU A 661 -6.76 13.42 -14.84
CA LEU A 661 -8.13 13.03 -14.50
C LEU A 661 -8.89 12.50 -15.73
N LEU A 662 -8.73 13.14 -16.90
CA LEU A 662 -9.30 12.65 -18.15
C LEU A 662 -8.70 11.31 -18.59
N ALA A 663 -7.40 11.12 -18.43
CA ALA A 663 -6.74 9.85 -18.73
C ALA A 663 -7.23 8.72 -17.81
N LEU A 664 -7.45 9.01 -16.52
CA LEU A 664 -8.08 8.07 -15.60
C LEU A 664 -9.52 7.75 -16.00
N ALA A 665 -10.29 8.73 -16.46
CA ALA A 665 -11.66 8.52 -16.92
C ALA A 665 -11.75 7.69 -18.22
N ALA A 666 -10.84 7.92 -19.17
CA ALA A 666 -10.89 7.28 -20.49
C ALA A 666 -10.20 5.92 -20.53
N PHE A 667 -9.09 5.75 -19.79
CA PHE A 667 -8.21 4.59 -19.89
C PHE A 667 -7.81 4.03 -18.52
N GLY A 668 -8.56 4.37 -17.46
CA GLY A 668 -8.26 3.96 -16.08
C GLY A 668 -8.31 2.46 -15.83
N SER A 669 -8.99 1.69 -16.70
CA SER A 669 -9.00 0.22 -16.66
C SER A 669 -7.66 -0.38 -17.04
N LEU A 670 -6.86 0.31 -17.87
CA LEU A 670 -5.52 -0.13 -18.23
C LEU A 670 -4.53 0.24 -17.13
N GLU A 671 -4.04 -0.76 -16.42
CA GLU A 671 -3.13 -0.59 -15.30
C GLU A 671 -1.91 0.32 -15.57
N PRO A 672 -1.15 0.18 -16.69
CA PRO A 672 0.02 1.03 -16.92
C PRO A 672 -0.38 2.51 -17.11
N VAL A 673 -1.52 2.74 -17.78
CA VAL A 673 -2.04 4.10 -18.00
C VAL A 673 -2.51 4.71 -16.68
N ARG A 674 -3.20 3.94 -15.86
CA ARG A 674 -3.62 4.37 -14.52
C ARG A 674 -2.44 4.73 -13.63
N ALA A 675 -1.40 3.88 -13.56
CA ALA A 675 -0.22 4.14 -12.76
C ALA A 675 0.51 5.43 -13.22
N LEU A 676 0.66 5.60 -14.53
CA LEU A 676 1.23 6.81 -15.12
C LEU A 676 0.38 8.06 -14.81
N ALA A 677 -0.93 7.97 -15.01
CA ALA A 677 -1.86 9.07 -14.78
C ALA A 677 -1.88 9.50 -13.30
N LEU A 678 -1.80 8.56 -12.35
CA LEU A 678 -1.70 8.87 -10.92
C LEU A 678 -0.37 9.55 -10.54
N CYS A 679 0.75 9.09 -11.10
CA CYS A 679 2.04 9.75 -10.91
C CYS A 679 2.04 11.18 -11.48
N LEU A 680 1.51 11.35 -12.70
CA LEU A 680 1.34 12.65 -13.35
C LEU A 680 0.38 13.56 -12.56
N LEU A 681 -0.72 13.02 -12.02
CA LEU A 681 -1.64 13.74 -11.16
C LEU A 681 -0.89 14.28 -9.94
N GLY A 682 -0.11 13.45 -9.25
CA GLY A 682 0.74 13.87 -8.14
C GLY A 682 1.71 14.98 -8.52
N MET A 683 2.45 14.80 -9.61
CA MET A 683 3.39 15.80 -10.13
C MET A 683 2.71 17.13 -10.47
N SER A 684 1.54 17.06 -11.10
CA SER A 684 0.75 18.24 -11.48
C SER A 684 0.25 19.03 -10.25
N LEU A 685 -0.22 18.33 -9.22
CA LEU A 685 -0.60 18.94 -7.94
C LEU A 685 0.60 19.62 -7.27
N GLY A 686 1.78 18.97 -7.29
CA GLY A 686 3.02 19.56 -6.79
C GLY A 686 3.44 20.82 -7.56
N LEU A 687 3.30 20.82 -8.89
CA LEU A 687 3.56 21.99 -9.75
C LEU A 687 2.61 23.16 -9.45
N VAL A 688 1.40 22.89 -8.94
CA VAL A 688 0.47 23.93 -8.48
C VAL A 688 0.85 24.43 -7.09
N HIS A 689 1.10 23.54 -6.13
CA HIS A 689 1.31 23.93 -4.73
C HIS A 689 2.65 24.63 -4.48
N VAL A 690 3.73 24.21 -5.15
CA VAL A 690 5.07 24.83 -5.04
C VAL A 690 5.06 26.35 -5.26
N PRO A 691 4.58 26.87 -6.42
CA PRO A 691 4.60 28.30 -6.67
C PRO A 691 3.64 29.09 -5.77
N LEU A 692 2.52 28.49 -5.35
CA LEU A 692 1.59 29.11 -4.40
C LEU A 692 2.24 29.32 -3.03
N ASP A 693 2.88 28.28 -2.48
CA ASP A 693 3.59 28.36 -1.21
C ASP A 693 4.82 29.29 -1.30
N HIS A 694 5.56 29.24 -2.40
CA HIS A 694 6.73 30.08 -2.61
C HIS A 694 6.37 31.58 -2.60
N HIS A 695 5.23 31.96 -3.19
CA HIS A 695 4.78 33.35 -3.20
C HIS A 695 4.52 33.88 -1.79
N VAL A 696 3.92 33.07 -0.91
CA VAL A 696 3.69 33.46 0.48
C VAL A 696 5.01 33.61 1.23
N GLU A 697 5.97 32.73 0.95
CA GLU A 697 7.23 32.65 1.69
C GLU A 697 8.27 33.68 1.29
N SER A 698 8.21 34.16 0.04
CA SER A 698 9.13 35.18 -0.51
C SER A 698 8.81 36.60 -0.02
N GLN A 699 7.62 36.83 0.54
CA GLN A 699 7.24 38.12 1.11
C GLN A 699 8.09 38.44 2.36
N PRO A 700 8.47 39.72 2.59
CA PRO A 700 9.28 40.11 3.74
C PRO A 700 8.59 39.75 5.07
N ALA A 701 9.37 39.30 6.05
CA ALA A 701 8.88 38.72 7.31
C ALA A 701 8.00 39.66 8.14
N GLU A 702 8.24 40.97 8.01
CA GLU A 702 7.51 42.03 8.70
C GLU A 702 6.24 42.48 7.97
N SER A 703 6.06 42.06 6.71
CA SER A 703 4.89 42.49 5.94
C SER A 703 3.60 41.90 6.49
N THR A 704 2.60 42.77 6.64
CA THR A 704 1.20 42.38 6.89
C THR A 704 0.69 41.42 5.81
N ARG A 705 1.22 41.53 4.58
CA ARG A 705 0.92 40.65 3.43
C ARG A 705 1.31 39.20 3.70
N ARG A 706 2.55 38.93 4.13
CA ARG A 706 3.02 37.57 4.44
C ARG A 706 2.16 36.90 5.51
N ARG A 707 1.85 37.65 6.58
CA ARG A 707 1.06 37.12 7.71
C ARG A 707 -0.36 36.77 7.29
N SER A 708 -0.98 37.58 6.43
CA SER A 708 -2.32 37.29 5.90
C SER A 708 -2.31 36.07 4.99
N TRP A 709 -1.45 36.03 3.97
CA TRP A 709 -1.42 34.89 3.03
C TRP A 709 -0.97 33.58 3.68
N ALA A 710 -0.08 33.63 4.67
CA ALA A 710 0.34 32.46 5.44
C ALA A 710 -0.78 31.84 6.29
N SER A 711 -1.82 32.61 6.60
CA SER A 711 -3.03 32.12 7.28
C SER A 711 -4.12 31.66 6.30
N ILE A 712 -4.35 32.43 5.23
CA ILE A 712 -5.45 32.20 4.28
C ILE A 712 -5.19 30.97 3.41
N THR A 713 -3.98 30.81 2.87
CA THR A 713 -3.68 29.75 1.91
C THR A 713 -3.87 28.35 2.51
N PRO A 714 -3.32 28.03 3.71
CA PRO A 714 -3.57 26.73 4.34
C PRO A 714 -5.02 26.52 4.76
N LEU A 715 -5.70 27.56 5.23
CA LEU A 715 -7.11 27.49 5.63
C LEU A 715 -8.01 27.17 4.43
N LEU A 716 -7.82 27.89 3.32
CA LEU A 716 -8.54 27.64 2.07
C LEU A 716 -8.27 26.23 1.55
N GLY A 717 -7.02 25.78 1.60
CA GLY A 717 -6.66 24.42 1.18
C GLY A 717 -7.28 23.32 2.04
N ALA A 718 -7.39 23.53 3.35
CA ALA A 718 -8.04 22.57 4.26
C ALA A 718 -9.56 22.55 4.09
N LEU A 719 -10.20 23.72 3.92
CA LEU A 719 -11.62 23.82 3.62
C LEU A 719 -11.97 23.20 2.26
N ALA A 720 -11.16 23.44 1.23
CA ALA A 720 -11.34 22.80 -0.06
C ALA A 720 -11.20 21.27 0.04
N GLN A 721 -10.21 20.75 0.76
CA GLN A 721 -10.08 19.31 0.99
C GLN A 721 -11.24 18.71 1.80
N CYS A 722 -11.94 19.51 2.61
CA CYS A 722 -13.15 19.13 3.33
C CYS A 722 -14.38 19.10 2.40
N VAL A 723 -14.52 20.09 1.53
CA VAL A 723 -15.65 20.20 0.58
C VAL A 723 -15.53 19.20 -0.57
N GLY A 724 -14.31 18.84 -0.99
CA GLY A 724 -14.06 17.92 -2.10
C GLY A 724 -14.80 16.58 -2.00
N PRO A 725 -14.65 15.80 -0.90
CA PRO A 725 -15.40 14.57 -0.69
C PRO A 725 -16.91 14.74 -0.76
N LEU A 726 -17.45 15.84 -0.20
CA LEU A 726 -18.89 16.12 -0.24
C LEU A 726 -19.40 16.33 -1.66
N LEU A 727 -18.70 17.19 -2.42
CA LEU A 727 -19.04 17.44 -3.82
C LEU A 727 -18.99 16.15 -4.63
N VAL A 728 -17.94 15.35 -4.46
CA VAL A 728 -17.80 14.11 -5.22
C VAL A 728 -18.86 13.08 -4.82
N SER A 729 -19.14 12.91 -3.52
CA SER A 729 -20.20 12.02 -3.04
C SER A 729 -21.61 12.42 -3.49
N ALA A 730 -21.82 13.69 -3.82
CA ALA A 730 -23.10 14.16 -4.37
C ALA A 730 -23.31 13.74 -5.82
N PHE A 731 -22.23 13.51 -6.58
CA PHE A 731 -22.27 13.13 -8.00
C PHE A 731 -21.87 11.68 -8.27
N TRP A 732 -21.30 10.97 -7.28
CA TRP A 732 -20.84 9.60 -7.43
C TRP A 732 -21.15 8.76 -6.19
N ARG A 733 -21.65 7.55 -6.43
CA ARG A 733 -21.82 6.51 -5.41
C ARG A 733 -20.91 5.33 -5.70
N PRO A 734 -20.41 4.60 -4.68
CA PRO A 734 -19.46 3.49 -4.88
C PRO A 734 -19.96 2.36 -5.79
N SER A 735 -21.28 2.19 -5.92
CA SER A 735 -21.91 1.19 -6.79
C SER A 735 -21.96 1.59 -8.27
N GLU A 736 -21.61 2.83 -8.60
CA GLU A 736 -21.69 3.41 -9.94
C GLU A 736 -20.28 3.60 -10.52
N ASP A 737 -20.17 3.63 -11.84
CA ASP A 737 -18.89 3.88 -12.51
C ASP A 737 -18.36 5.28 -12.16
N PRO A 738 -17.10 5.41 -11.67
CA PRO A 738 -16.51 6.70 -11.30
C PRO A 738 -16.04 7.54 -12.48
N LEU A 739 -15.98 6.94 -13.68
CA LEU A 739 -15.42 7.55 -14.89
C LEU A 739 -16.09 8.88 -15.29
N PRO A 740 -17.44 9.02 -15.24
CA PRO A 740 -18.10 10.29 -15.58
C PRO A 740 -17.72 11.43 -14.64
N VAL A 741 -17.56 11.14 -13.35
CA VAL A 741 -17.20 12.15 -12.35
C VAL A 741 -15.74 12.54 -12.46
N LEU A 742 -14.83 11.59 -12.69
CA LEU A 742 -13.43 11.87 -12.96
C LEU A 742 -13.27 12.71 -14.25
N GLY A 743 -14.00 12.37 -15.30
CA GLY A 743 -14.00 13.11 -16.57
C GLY A 743 -14.54 14.53 -16.41
N GLY A 744 -15.68 14.68 -15.73
CA GLY A 744 -16.28 15.98 -15.45
C GLY A 744 -15.38 16.89 -14.61
N LEU A 745 -14.74 16.35 -13.57
CA LEU A 745 -13.73 17.07 -12.78
C LEU A 745 -12.52 17.48 -13.64
N GLY A 746 -12.05 16.58 -14.51
CA GLY A 746 -10.97 16.87 -15.45
C GLY A 746 -11.27 18.05 -16.38
N VAL A 747 -12.45 18.04 -17.02
CA VAL A 747 -12.91 19.16 -17.86
C VAL A 747 -13.05 20.44 -17.04
N GLY A 748 -13.67 20.36 -15.85
CA GLY A 748 -13.84 21.52 -14.97
C GLY A 748 -12.52 22.18 -14.58
N VAL A 749 -11.51 21.38 -14.22
CA VAL A 749 -10.16 21.89 -13.91
C VAL A 749 -9.53 22.59 -15.12
N LEU A 750 -9.68 22.04 -16.34
CA LEU A 750 -9.17 22.67 -17.55
C LEU A 750 -9.86 24.00 -17.86
N LEU A 751 -11.19 24.05 -17.72
CA LEU A 751 -11.96 25.29 -17.94
C LEU A 751 -11.57 26.39 -16.96
N LEU A 752 -11.40 26.06 -15.68
CA LEU A 752 -10.94 27.01 -14.66
C LEU A 752 -9.49 27.46 -14.92
N GLY A 753 -8.63 26.55 -15.38
CA GLY A 753 -7.28 26.87 -15.84
C GLY A 753 -7.25 27.83 -17.03
N ALA A 754 -8.12 27.61 -18.01
CA ALA A 754 -8.28 28.48 -19.17
C ALA A 754 -8.77 29.87 -18.73
N ALA A 755 -9.77 29.94 -17.84
CA ALA A 755 -10.26 31.20 -17.27
C ALA A 755 -9.16 31.98 -16.54
N HIS A 756 -8.36 31.31 -15.69
CA HIS A 756 -7.19 31.92 -15.04
C HIS A 756 -6.19 32.48 -16.06
N SER A 757 -5.90 31.71 -17.12
CA SER A 757 -4.97 32.14 -18.17
C SER A 757 -5.46 33.38 -18.91
N TRP A 758 -6.77 33.48 -19.16
CA TRP A 758 -7.42 34.60 -19.83
C TRP A 758 -7.41 35.86 -18.96
N MET A 759 -7.82 35.75 -17.69
CA MET A 759 -7.84 36.88 -16.74
C MET A 759 -6.44 37.46 -16.49
N THR A 760 -5.40 36.61 -16.49
CA THR A 760 -4.00 37.03 -16.32
C THR A 760 -3.34 37.53 -17.61
N ARG A 761 -3.96 37.36 -18.79
CA ARG A 761 -3.53 38.02 -20.04
C ARG A 761 -4.11 39.43 -20.17
N ALA A 762 -5.28 39.68 -19.58
CA ALA A 762 -5.99 40.96 -19.65
C ALA A 762 -5.41 42.06 -18.74
N SER A 763 -4.33 41.81 -17.99
CA SER A 763 -3.58 42.85 -17.28
C SER A 763 -2.46 43.38 -18.20
N PRO A 764 -2.65 44.49 -18.94
CA PRO A 764 -1.56 45.07 -19.71
C PRO A 764 -0.44 45.46 -18.76
N GLY A 765 0.76 44.93 -19.02
CA GLY A 765 1.96 45.40 -18.37
C GLY A 765 2.17 46.87 -18.70
N ARG A 766 2.24 47.71 -17.67
CA ARG A 766 3.11 48.90 -17.72
C ARG A 766 4.54 48.39 -17.82
N GLU A 767 4.95 48.01 -19.03
CA GLU A 767 6.35 48.08 -19.42
C GLU A 767 6.67 49.57 -19.58
N VAL A 768 6.96 50.24 -18.45
CA VAL A 768 7.75 51.47 -18.53
C VAL A 768 9.16 51.02 -18.87
N ARG A 769 9.47 51.05 -20.17
CA ARG A 769 10.83 51.19 -20.66
C ARG A 769 11.41 52.45 -20.01
N HIS A 770 12.28 52.29 -19.02
CA HIS A 770 13.23 53.36 -18.71
C HIS A 770 14.48 53.08 -19.54
N ALA A 771 14.68 53.98 -20.52
CA ALA A 771 15.97 54.32 -21.10
C ALA A 771 16.93 54.83 -20.03
#